data_AF-A0A1Q3GFN2-F1
#
_entry.id   AF-A0A1Q3GFN2-F1
#
_cell.length_a   1.000
_cell.length_b   1.000
_cell.length_c   1.000
_cell.angle_alpha   90.00
_cell.angle_beta   90.00
_cell.angle_gamma   90.00
#
_symmetry.space_group_name_H-M   'P 1'
#
loop_
_entity.id
_entity.type
_entity.pdbx_description
1 polymer ?
#
loop_
_entity_poly.entity_id
_entity_poly.type
_entity_poly.pdbx_seq_one_letter_code
_entity_poly.pdbx_strand_id
1 'polypeptide(L)'
;MLSNTLLENFPPNNDKDVFDIIQFIKKSPLAKDYWRVLKSLYKKTETYFLNLTQEEVYSVDKNQLLMLTHLIFKLDQADIKHNTSQFPTQATLRYMKRRARRCLRMLAKVHPQFYFEIVAKLITFQSGKVSLNKNNQWVMMDVLYGNSRRAHQKSHGQGGYHFDPNAYHLHHQEEGQPQIWDTQLNFVQELLMKDLPWEIYEFAIKVLDRHQANPTQLSEEVLEKFLNAPSNRLKRVATQLIYQTFLFQGVKPALFAGMWFYSNALIRKKIEEVDANRPKRDADWYKEYGKQLYKFSFNELRKGNNSRRVIQALEQVQQKYNKEIQPDSILPIAPALFQSKHTALHELALWGADFAQQNDALQWLLALGNNSTASVYDRLAKKLMGKFKKKYLYTSDIESYIFNESKFTNDFGWRLSKHVSIWSMYSIWQKLGSYQSNRRMKRIYFINTITSAAGANAFIEYYTQNQYSLSYIQNYALDDIMKEGMRKIQDFVINDLIKSFKDNPLNQLQRISNLTESLRDQVIDAAMSSFKNKKLFETYWVVNTGLWTADENTWSRGIFIQVLALAHLTDRSIENIVNQMFERRYPLINDITNFFAGLPGKDRRRKYFLQQLGASLSGNVQIAAQIPADLLGEVMQSMDFETLLRLTATADEEAWKNLSKSVYQQLLDKQNEAGFWKNILERVLESENEVLSSRLIDDQEFFKLFQEQTDATVIEITHPVFEKVLLGWVKNHELVFTMGSAHLGTLCFHKLPTLRQWGLAKAKALGISLNFGLQMLESGIPDTMQTSKDYFNGLPTGSDQESEAALALCDSPSKEVRAFGMEFLGQRKEKFKDHPQVLAFLSEHADAYVQAFVSQEISLQQLNQPFVERFDKEVLRMKNRSRKAKEHTKKRVEETLQMDAEVLKEVARSGGRTDAEWAVLQLTKKALAGEEIEGFSLD
;
A
#
# COMPACT_ATOMS: atom_id res chain seq x y z
N MET A 1 -55.47 53.86 8.75
CA MET A 1 -56.06 52.56 8.32
C MET A 1 -57.40 52.86 7.67
N LEU A 2 -57.87 52.05 6.71
CA LEU A 2 -59.22 52.21 6.16
C LEU A 2 -60.24 51.93 7.28
N SER A 3 -61.33 52.70 7.37
CA SER A 3 -62.39 52.42 8.35
C SER A 3 -63.03 51.06 8.07
N ASN A 4 -63.28 50.25 9.10
CA ASN A 4 -63.98 48.97 8.95
C ASN A 4 -65.39 49.15 8.34
N THR A 5 -66.02 50.31 8.58
CA THR A 5 -67.32 50.66 8.00
C THR A 5 -67.31 50.71 6.46
N LEU A 6 -66.18 51.08 5.85
CA LEU A 6 -66.01 51.09 4.38
C LEU A 6 -65.85 49.67 3.79
N LEU A 7 -65.49 48.68 4.61
CA LEU A 7 -65.41 47.28 4.18
C LEU A 7 -66.75 46.56 4.32
N GLU A 8 -67.61 46.99 5.25
CA GLU A 8 -68.93 46.41 5.49
C GLU A 8 -69.93 46.84 4.41
N ASN A 9 -69.88 48.10 3.98
CA ASN A 9 -70.76 48.68 2.96
C ASN A 9 -70.21 48.48 1.53
N PHE A 10 -70.15 47.23 1.05
CA PHE A 10 -69.66 46.90 -0.29
C PHE A 10 -70.80 46.42 -1.22
N PRO A 11 -70.93 46.94 -2.47
CA PRO A 11 -70.07 47.94 -3.12
C PRO A 11 -70.24 49.35 -2.51
N PRO A 12 -69.25 50.25 -2.64
CA PRO A 12 -69.37 51.61 -2.13
C PRO A 12 -70.42 52.40 -2.92
N ASN A 13 -71.28 53.14 -2.20
CA ASN A 13 -72.43 53.84 -2.78
C ASN A 13 -72.14 55.29 -3.25
N ASN A 14 -70.92 55.80 -3.04
CA ASN A 14 -70.54 57.16 -3.46
C ASN A 14 -69.07 57.22 -3.94
N ASP A 15 -68.77 58.24 -4.76
CA ASP A 15 -67.44 58.43 -5.36
C ASP A 15 -66.32 58.66 -4.34
N LYS A 16 -66.62 59.29 -3.20
CA LYS A 16 -65.64 59.59 -2.16
C LYS A 16 -65.11 58.31 -1.53
N ASP A 17 -65.99 57.37 -1.21
CA ASP A 17 -65.62 56.08 -0.63
C ASP A 17 -64.78 55.25 -1.61
N VAL A 18 -65.14 55.27 -2.91
CA VAL A 18 -64.36 54.64 -3.98
C VAL A 18 -62.96 55.25 -4.07
N PHE A 19 -62.86 56.58 -4.05
CA PHE A 19 -61.59 57.29 -4.08
C PHE A 19 -60.71 56.95 -2.86
N ASP A 20 -61.26 56.97 -1.66
CA ASP A 20 -60.55 56.66 -0.42
C ASP A 20 -60.01 55.22 -0.42
N ILE A 21 -60.81 54.26 -0.92
CA ILE A 21 -60.37 52.88 -1.09
C ILE A 21 -59.23 52.79 -2.12
N ILE A 22 -59.32 53.48 -3.24
CA ILE A 22 -58.24 53.52 -4.25
C ILE A 22 -56.96 54.10 -3.66
N GLN A 23 -57.03 55.21 -2.92
CA GLN A 23 -55.86 55.80 -2.26
C GLN A 23 -55.24 54.84 -1.25
N PHE A 24 -56.07 54.12 -0.49
CA PHE A 24 -55.60 53.08 0.42
C PHE A 24 -54.92 51.92 -0.33
N ILE A 25 -55.50 51.45 -1.44
CA ILE A 25 -54.88 50.42 -2.28
C ILE A 25 -53.54 50.90 -2.83
N LYS A 26 -53.40 52.16 -3.24
CA LYS A 26 -52.12 52.67 -3.76
C LYS A 26 -51.05 52.79 -2.68
N LYS A 27 -51.40 53.27 -1.48
CA LYS A 27 -50.43 53.61 -0.41
C LYS A 27 -50.04 52.43 0.49
N SER A 28 -50.91 51.42 0.65
CA SER A 28 -50.65 50.34 1.62
C SER A 28 -49.52 49.41 1.14
N PRO A 29 -48.62 48.89 1.99
CA PRO A 29 -47.69 47.83 1.58
C PRO A 29 -48.39 46.46 1.50
N LEU A 30 -47.80 45.50 0.78
CA LEU A 30 -48.19 44.08 0.85
C LEU A 30 -47.53 43.44 2.10
N ALA A 31 -47.98 43.86 3.29
CA ALA A 31 -47.43 43.44 4.58
C ALA A 31 -48.54 43.00 5.54
N LYS A 32 -48.16 42.38 6.66
CA LYS A 32 -49.06 41.68 7.60
C LYS A 32 -50.28 42.52 8.00
N ASP A 33 -50.04 43.78 8.36
CA ASP A 33 -51.07 44.67 8.92
C ASP A 33 -52.11 45.14 7.89
N TYR A 34 -51.75 45.12 6.60
CA TYR A 34 -52.61 45.59 5.51
C TYR A 34 -53.18 44.44 4.67
N TRP A 35 -52.54 43.27 4.71
CA TRP A 35 -52.84 42.15 3.83
C TRP A 35 -54.26 41.65 3.96
N ARG A 36 -54.77 41.53 5.20
CA ARG A 36 -56.15 41.06 5.46
C ARG A 36 -57.18 41.92 4.73
N VAL A 37 -57.02 43.24 4.79
CA VAL A 37 -57.92 44.21 4.16
C VAL A 37 -57.79 44.14 2.63
N LEU A 38 -56.57 44.20 2.10
CA LEU A 38 -56.34 44.15 0.65
C LEU A 38 -56.86 42.85 0.01
N LYS A 39 -56.68 41.71 0.68
CA LYS A 39 -57.20 40.41 0.23
C LYS A 39 -58.73 40.36 0.28
N SER A 40 -59.34 40.94 1.31
CA SER A 40 -60.80 41.02 1.45
C SER A 40 -61.41 41.88 0.33
N LEU A 41 -60.86 43.08 0.13
CA LEU A 41 -61.27 44.00 -0.94
C LEU A 41 -61.19 43.32 -2.31
N TYR A 42 -60.06 42.68 -2.65
CA TYR A 42 -59.91 41.96 -3.91
C TYR A 42 -61.01 40.92 -4.13
N LYS A 43 -61.29 40.09 -3.12
CA LYS A 43 -62.31 39.04 -3.23
C LYS A 43 -63.71 39.63 -3.41
N LYS A 44 -64.06 40.67 -2.65
CA LYS A 44 -65.36 41.34 -2.76
C LYS A 44 -65.54 41.99 -4.13
N THR A 45 -64.54 42.74 -4.62
CA THR A 45 -64.57 43.34 -5.96
C THR A 45 -64.66 42.30 -7.06
N GLU A 46 -63.91 41.20 -6.95
CA GLU A 46 -63.94 40.12 -7.94
C GLU A 46 -65.31 39.43 -7.99
N THR A 47 -65.87 39.06 -6.82
CA THR A 47 -67.18 38.41 -6.76
C THR A 47 -68.28 39.33 -7.29
N TYR A 48 -68.25 40.61 -6.93
CA TYR A 48 -69.21 41.59 -7.42
C TYR A 48 -69.21 41.66 -8.95
N PHE A 49 -68.06 41.95 -9.57
CA PHE A 49 -68.01 42.09 -11.03
C PHE A 49 -68.25 40.80 -11.81
N LEU A 50 -68.02 39.62 -11.23
CA LEU A 50 -68.27 38.34 -11.92
C LEU A 50 -69.73 37.88 -11.86
N ASN A 51 -70.53 38.40 -10.93
CA ASN A 51 -71.90 37.96 -10.69
C ASN A 51 -72.95 38.97 -11.18
N LEU A 52 -72.54 40.06 -11.83
CA LEU A 52 -73.47 41.01 -12.42
C LEU A 52 -74.24 40.37 -13.57
N THR A 53 -75.53 40.66 -13.64
CA THR A 53 -76.36 40.35 -14.81
C THR A 53 -76.02 41.30 -15.97
N GLN A 54 -76.45 40.96 -17.19
CA GLN A 54 -76.19 41.83 -18.35
C GLN A 54 -76.79 43.24 -18.20
N GLU A 55 -77.91 43.38 -17.49
CA GLU A 55 -78.58 44.66 -17.26
C GLU A 55 -77.83 45.53 -16.25
N GLU A 56 -77.33 44.93 -15.17
CA GLU A 56 -76.57 45.63 -14.11
C GLU A 56 -75.21 46.14 -14.60
N VAL A 57 -74.64 45.52 -15.63
CA VAL A 57 -73.34 45.93 -16.20
C VAL A 57 -73.36 47.37 -16.71
N TYR A 58 -74.50 47.86 -17.22
CA TYR A 58 -74.61 49.23 -17.74
C TYR A 58 -74.73 50.30 -16.64
N SER A 59 -75.07 49.91 -15.41
CA SER A 59 -75.21 50.84 -14.27
C SER A 59 -73.97 50.89 -13.36
N VAL A 60 -72.95 50.06 -13.64
CA VAL A 60 -71.69 50.06 -12.90
C VAL A 60 -70.91 51.35 -13.13
N ASP A 61 -70.49 51.99 -12.04
CA ASP A 61 -69.57 53.11 -12.07
C ASP A 61 -68.14 52.67 -12.42
N LYS A 62 -67.53 53.35 -13.40
CA LYS A 62 -66.14 53.14 -13.84
C LYS A 62 -65.13 53.33 -12.72
N ASN A 63 -65.41 54.17 -11.72
CA ASN A 63 -64.53 54.34 -10.56
C ASN A 63 -64.48 53.05 -9.72
N GLN A 64 -65.57 52.28 -9.64
CA GLN A 64 -65.58 50.99 -8.93
C GLN A 64 -64.70 49.96 -9.64
N LEU A 65 -64.68 49.93 -10.98
CA LEU A 65 -63.77 49.07 -11.77
C LEU A 65 -62.29 49.43 -11.52
N LEU A 66 -62.02 50.71 -11.25
CA LEU A 66 -60.67 51.20 -10.96
C LEU A 66 -60.11 50.63 -9.64
N MET A 67 -60.98 50.26 -8.68
CA MET A 67 -60.57 49.56 -7.46
C MET A 67 -59.96 48.19 -7.76
N LEU A 68 -60.67 47.35 -8.54
CA LEU A 68 -60.16 46.04 -8.95
C LEU A 68 -58.89 46.19 -9.79
N THR A 69 -58.86 47.19 -10.68
CA THR A 69 -57.69 47.52 -11.50
C THR A 69 -56.46 47.80 -10.65
N HIS A 70 -56.55 48.67 -9.64
CA HIS A 70 -55.42 48.99 -8.76
C HIS A 70 -54.99 47.79 -7.89
N LEU A 71 -55.92 46.96 -7.44
CA LEU A 71 -55.60 45.73 -6.72
C LEU A 71 -54.83 44.73 -7.59
N ILE A 72 -55.31 44.51 -8.82
CA ILE A 72 -54.63 43.64 -9.80
C ILE A 72 -53.23 44.19 -10.10
N PHE A 73 -53.12 45.49 -10.41
CA PHE A 73 -51.84 46.13 -10.68
C PHE A 73 -50.85 45.92 -9.54
N LYS A 74 -51.28 46.15 -8.30
CA LYS A 74 -50.44 45.98 -7.11
C LYS A 74 -49.97 44.53 -6.92
N LEU A 75 -50.88 43.57 -7.09
CA LEU A 75 -50.53 42.15 -7.04
C LEU A 75 -49.55 41.78 -8.16
N ASP A 76 -49.75 42.32 -9.36
CA ASP A 76 -48.89 42.05 -10.51
C ASP A 76 -47.46 42.56 -10.30
N GLN A 77 -47.29 43.76 -9.71
CA GLN A 77 -45.97 44.32 -9.41
C GLN A 77 -45.20 43.61 -8.28
N ALA A 78 -45.88 42.82 -7.43
CA ALA A 78 -45.27 42.26 -6.22
C ALA A 78 -44.04 41.37 -6.50
N ASP A 79 -42.92 41.62 -5.83
CA ASP A 79 -41.73 40.76 -5.90
C ASP A 79 -41.91 39.53 -5.03
N ILE A 80 -42.10 38.36 -5.67
CA ILE A 80 -42.32 37.11 -4.94
C ILE A 80 -41.02 36.59 -4.32
N LYS A 81 -39.88 36.77 -5.00
CA LYS A 81 -38.61 36.14 -4.63
C LYS A 81 -38.04 36.77 -3.36
N HIS A 82 -38.15 38.09 -3.25
CA HIS A 82 -37.59 38.85 -2.13
C HIS A 82 -38.63 39.23 -1.07
N ASN A 83 -39.84 38.66 -1.12
CA ASN A 83 -40.87 38.92 -0.10
C ASN A 83 -40.51 38.23 1.23
N THR A 84 -40.20 39.03 2.24
CA THR A 84 -39.84 38.61 3.61
C THR A 84 -40.99 38.73 4.61
N SER A 85 -42.15 39.26 4.20
CA SER A 85 -43.30 39.43 5.10
C SER A 85 -43.86 38.09 5.59
N GLN A 86 -44.26 38.03 6.87
CA GLN A 86 -44.99 36.89 7.44
C GLN A 86 -46.33 36.65 6.71
N PHE A 87 -47.00 37.73 6.31
CA PHE A 87 -48.22 37.71 5.48
C PHE A 87 -48.27 38.91 4.53
N PRO A 88 -48.61 38.75 3.24
CA PRO A 88 -48.77 37.48 2.54
C PRO A 88 -47.43 36.74 2.44
N THR A 89 -47.48 35.40 2.53
CA THR A 89 -46.34 34.54 2.18
C THR A 89 -46.11 34.53 0.67
N GLN A 90 -44.94 34.06 0.21
CA GLN A 90 -44.67 33.89 -1.22
C GLN A 90 -45.74 33.04 -1.91
N ALA A 91 -46.14 31.92 -1.30
CA ALA A 91 -47.21 31.05 -1.82
C ALA A 91 -48.55 31.80 -1.93
N THR A 92 -48.87 32.64 -0.95
CA THR A 92 -50.08 33.47 -0.97
C THR A 92 -50.06 34.47 -2.12
N LEU A 93 -48.93 35.14 -2.36
CA LEU A 93 -48.77 36.05 -3.50
C LEU A 93 -48.92 35.30 -4.84
N ARG A 94 -48.26 34.14 -5.00
CA ARG A 94 -48.41 33.31 -6.20
C ARG A 94 -49.87 32.93 -6.45
N TYR A 95 -50.59 32.52 -5.40
CA TYR A 95 -52.03 32.23 -5.49
C TYR A 95 -52.83 33.45 -5.96
N MET A 96 -52.59 34.61 -5.38
CA MET A 96 -53.36 35.82 -5.69
C MET A 96 -53.09 36.35 -7.10
N LYS A 97 -51.85 36.25 -7.62
CA LYS A 97 -51.56 36.55 -9.03
C LYS A 97 -52.27 35.60 -10.00
N ARG A 98 -52.31 34.30 -9.69
CA ARG A 98 -53.11 33.33 -10.49
C ARG A 98 -54.60 33.63 -10.42
N ARG A 99 -55.09 34.07 -9.26
CA ARG A 99 -56.49 34.48 -9.08
C ARG A 99 -56.83 35.70 -9.93
N ALA A 100 -55.97 36.73 -9.95
CA ALA A 100 -56.10 37.89 -10.85
C ALA A 100 -56.19 37.52 -12.32
N ARG A 101 -55.32 36.63 -12.81
CA ARG A 101 -55.39 36.14 -14.19
C ARG A 101 -56.69 35.40 -14.49
N ARG A 102 -57.12 34.51 -13.60
CA ARG A 102 -58.39 33.79 -13.77
C ARG A 102 -59.58 34.73 -13.77
N CYS A 103 -59.60 35.74 -12.89
CA CYS A 103 -60.62 36.79 -12.87
C CYS A 103 -60.72 37.48 -14.22
N LEU A 104 -59.59 37.96 -14.77
CA LEU A 104 -59.58 38.61 -16.09
C LEU A 104 -60.05 37.68 -17.22
N ARG A 105 -59.62 36.41 -17.22
CA ARG A 105 -60.08 35.42 -18.22
C ARG A 105 -61.58 35.13 -18.13
N MET A 106 -62.15 35.15 -16.92
CA MET A 106 -63.58 35.01 -16.73
C MET A 106 -64.31 36.26 -17.19
N LEU A 107 -63.85 37.46 -16.79
CA LEU A 107 -64.41 38.74 -17.25
C LEU A 107 -64.39 38.84 -18.77
N ALA A 108 -63.32 38.41 -19.45
CA ALA A 108 -63.28 38.40 -20.91
C ALA A 108 -64.42 37.58 -21.56
N LYS A 109 -64.93 36.55 -20.87
CA LYS A 109 -66.04 35.71 -21.32
C LYS A 109 -67.40 36.27 -20.95
N VAL A 110 -67.57 36.72 -19.70
CA VAL A 110 -68.88 37.12 -19.17
C VAL A 110 -69.18 38.61 -19.39
N HIS A 111 -68.17 39.47 -19.31
CA HIS A 111 -68.26 40.94 -19.43
C HIS A 111 -67.02 41.50 -20.17
N PRO A 112 -66.89 41.26 -21.50
CA PRO A 112 -65.68 41.63 -22.26
C PRO A 112 -65.33 43.13 -22.21
N GLN A 113 -66.32 44.00 -22.05
CA GLN A 113 -66.13 45.44 -21.84
C GLN A 113 -65.35 45.74 -20.55
N PHE A 114 -65.64 45.06 -19.43
CA PHE A 114 -64.92 45.26 -18.18
C PHE A 114 -63.49 44.70 -18.25
N TYR A 115 -63.30 43.58 -18.95
CA TYR A 115 -61.95 43.10 -19.26
C TYR A 115 -61.15 44.18 -20.00
N PHE A 116 -61.72 44.76 -21.07
CA PHE A 116 -61.04 45.81 -21.82
C PHE A 116 -60.73 47.03 -20.95
N GLU A 117 -61.71 47.57 -20.21
CA GLU A 117 -61.51 48.76 -19.38
C GLU A 117 -60.43 48.56 -18.31
N ILE A 118 -60.45 47.42 -17.61
CA ILE A 118 -59.43 47.10 -16.60
C ILE A 118 -58.05 46.96 -17.27
N VAL A 119 -57.95 46.16 -18.33
CA VAL A 119 -56.66 45.85 -18.94
C VAL A 119 -56.06 47.05 -19.68
N ALA A 120 -56.88 47.87 -20.34
CA ALA A 120 -56.47 49.14 -20.92
C ALA A 120 -55.81 50.04 -19.87
N LYS A 121 -56.40 50.15 -18.67
CA LYS A 121 -55.80 50.88 -17.55
C LYS A 121 -54.52 50.21 -17.04
N LEU A 122 -54.49 48.89 -16.88
CA LEU A 122 -53.28 48.15 -16.47
C LEU A 122 -52.10 48.36 -17.43
N ILE A 123 -52.37 48.43 -18.74
CA ILE A 123 -51.39 48.77 -19.78
C ILE A 123 -50.86 50.19 -19.55
N THR A 124 -51.75 51.18 -19.40
CA THR A 124 -51.32 52.58 -19.22
C THR A 124 -50.58 52.81 -17.89
N PHE A 125 -50.85 52.02 -16.85
CA PHE A 125 -50.08 52.06 -15.59
C PHE A 125 -48.63 51.60 -15.73
N GLN A 126 -48.22 51.07 -16.88
CA GLN A 126 -46.82 50.74 -17.16
C GLN A 126 -45.99 51.92 -17.66
N SER A 127 -46.58 53.12 -17.75
CA SER A 127 -45.90 54.32 -18.24
C SER A 127 -44.57 54.59 -17.52
N GLY A 128 -43.54 55.01 -18.26
CA GLY A 128 -42.20 55.31 -17.73
C GLY A 128 -41.28 54.10 -17.53
N LYS A 129 -41.72 52.89 -17.91
CA LYS A 129 -40.91 51.66 -17.81
C LYS A 129 -40.34 51.28 -19.17
N VAL A 130 -39.08 50.83 -19.19
CA VAL A 130 -38.40 50.36 -20.42
C VAL A 130 -38.85 48.94 -20.83
N SER A 131 -39.08 48.05 -19.86
CA SER A 131 -39.46 46.65 -20.08
C SER A 131 -40.28 46.11 -18.91
N LEU A 132 -41.10 45.10 -19.17
CA LEU A 132 -41.85 44.39 -18.13
C LEU A 132 -40.98 43.40 -17.36
N ASN A 133 -41.19 43.30 -16.05
CA ASN A 133 -40.52 42.31 -15.21
C ASN A 133 -41.17 40.92 -15.39
N LYS A 134 -40.58 40.10 -16.26
CA LYS A 134 -41.03 38.76 -16.62
C LYS A 134 -41.18 37.80 -15.44
N ASN A 135 -40.45 38.04 -14.33
CA ASN A 135 -40.52 37.20 -13.14
C ASN A 135 -41.72 37.52 -12.25
N ASN A 136 -42.17 38.78 -12.25
CA ASN A 136 -43.20 39.27 -11.33
C ASN A 136 -44.53 39.57 -12.04
N GLN A 137 -44.52 40.19 -13.22
CA GLN A 137 -45.70 40.76 -13.86
C GLN A 137 -46.55 39.74 -14.63
N TRP A 138 -47.01 38.68 -13.96
CA TRP A 138 -47.70 37.55 -14.59
C TRP A 138 -49.00 37.93 -15.30
N VAL A 139 -49.75 38.90 -14.79
CA VAL A 139 -51.01 39.36 -15.36
C VAL A 139 -50.73 40.09 -16.67
N MET A 140 -49.80 41.05 -16.68
CA MET A 140 -49.45 41.77 -17.90
C MET A 140 -48.88 40.85 -18.98
N MET A 141 -48.06 39.87 -18.59
CA MET A 141 -47.52 38.90 -19.54
C MET A 141 -48.62 37.98 -20.10
N ASP A 142 -49.65 37.63 -19.32
CA ASP A 142 -50.82 36.87 -19.81
C ASP A 142 -51.70 37.68 -20.75
N VAL A 143 -51.82 38.99 -20.50
CA VAL A 143 -52.54 39.92 -21.39
C VAL A 143 -51.87 39.99 -22.76
N LEU A 144 -50.55 40.23 -22.78
CA LEU A 144 -49.80 40.48 -24.02
C LEU A 144 -49.40 39.19 -24.74
N TYR A 145 -49.23 38.09 -24.00
CA TYR A 145 -48.64 36.85 -24.52
C TYR A 145 -49.38 35.57 -24.06
N GLY A 146 -50.61 35.66 -23.57
CA GLY A 146 -51.36 34.52 -23.01
C GLY A 146 -51.59 33.35 -23.98
N ASN A 147 -51.57 33.61 -25.29
CA ASN A 147 -51.69 32.61 -26.34
C ASN A 147 -50.36 32.37 -27.08
N SER A 148 -49.26 32.99 -26.64
CA SER A 148 -47.94 32.88 -27.29
C SER A 148 -47.33 31.50 -27.10
N ARG A 149 -46.77 30.94 -28.19
CA ARG A 149 -45.94 29.72 -28.13
C ARG A 149 -44.54 29.99 -27.62
N ARG A 150 -44.00 31.19 -27.86
CA ARG A 150 -42.67 31.59 -27.39
C ARG A 150 -42.65 32.07 -25.95
N ALA A 151 -43.78 32.48 -25.37
CA ALA A 151 -43.81 32.97 -24.00
C ALA A 151 -44.70 32.06 -23.14
N HIS A 152 -44.08 31.21 -22.33
CA HIS A 152 -44.81 30.31 -21.43
C HIS A 152 -44.37 30.50 -19.99
N GLN A 153 -45.29 30.24 -19.06
CA GLN A 153 -45.00 30.39 -17.64
C GLN A 153 -44.49 29.08 -17.05
N LYS A 154 -43.38 29.15 -16.31
CA LYS A 154 -42.78 27.97 -15.64
C LYS A 154 -43.61 27.47 -14.45
N SER A 155 -43.31 26.27 -13.98
CA SER A 155 -43.81 25.69 -12.71
C SER A 155 -45.34 25.63 -12.61
N HIS A 156 -46.01 25.07 -13.63
CA HIS A 156 -47.48 24.96 -13.68
C HIS A 156 -48.21 26.29 -13.41
N GLY A 157 -47.67 27.38 -13.96
CA GLY A 157 -48.24 28.72 -13.82
C GLY A 157 -47.88 29.44 -12.51
N GLN A 158 -46.83 29.01 -11.82
CA GLN A 158 -46.36 29.58 -10.55
C GLN A 158 -44.97 30.21 -10.61
N GLY A 159 -44.28 30.11 -11.74
CA GLY A 159 -42.98 30.71 -11.99
C GLY A 159 -43.06 31.98 -12.83
N GLY A 160 -41.90 32.60 -13.10
CA GLY A 160 -41.79 33.67 -14.09
C GLY A 160 -42.10 33.19 -15.51
N TYR A 161 -42.31 34.14 -16.41
CA TYR A 161 -42.43 33.88 -17.85
C TYR A 161 -41.05 33.63 -18.47
N HIS A 162 -40.97 32.57 -19.27
CA HIS A 162 -39.82 32.23 -20.08
C HIS A 162 -40.10 32.55 -21.55
N PHE A 163 -39.09 33.08 -22.24
CA PHE A 163 -39.16 33.36 -23.67
C PHE A 163 -38.25 32.39 -24.41
N ASP A 164 -38.84 31.61 -25.31
CA ASP A 164 -38.13 30.81 -26.30
C ASP A 164 -38.14 31.56 -27.65
N PRO A 165 -37.00 32.18 -28.05
CA PRO A 165 -36.93 32.93 -29.30
C PRO A 165 -37.27 32.09 -30.55
N ASN A 166 -37.07 30.78 -30.50
CA ASN A 166 -37.24 29.88 -31.64
C ASN A 166 -38.70 29.48 -31.89
N ALA A 167 -39.58 29.65 -30.90
CA ALA A 167 -41.00 29.32 -30.98
C ALA A 167 -41.88 30.49 -31.45
N TYR A 168 -41.28 31.55 -32.02
CA TYR A 168 -42.03 32.68 -32.57
C TYR A 168 -42.70 32.30 -33.90
N HIS A 169 -44.00 32.55 -34.01
CA HIS A 169 -44.76 32.36 -35.25
C HIS A 169 -45.40 33.67 -35.70
N LEU A 170 -45.11 34.09 -36.93
CA LEU A 170 -45.49 35.40 -37.46
C LEU A 170 -47.02 35.64 -37.50
N HIS A 171 -47.79 34.60 -37.82
CA HIS A 171 -49.24 34.67 -38.04
C HIS A 171 -50.08 34.26 -36.82
N HIS A 172 -49.43 33.87 -35.72
CA HIS A 172 -50.13 33.43 -34.52
C HIS A 172 -50.45 34.62 -33.62
N GLN A 173 -51.69 34.70 -33.15
CA GLN A 173 -52.15 35.75 -32.24
C GLN A 173 -51.63 35.43 -30.83
N GLU A 174 -50.74 36.26 -30.31
CA GLU A 174 -50.05 35.99 -29.04
C GLU A 174 -50.83 36.51 -27.83
N GLU A 175 -51.70 37.50 -28.05
CA GLU A 175 -52.46 38.21 -27.04
C GLU A 175 -53.46 37.29 -26.37
N GLY A 176 -53.74 37.49 -25.08
CA GLY A 176 -54.63 36.59 -24.33
C GLY A 176 -56.08 36.57 -24.82
N GLN A 177 -56.58 37.70 -25.34
CA GLN A 177 -57.96 37.88 -25.82
C GLN A 177 -57.97 38.71 -27.12
N PRO A 178 -57.50 38.15 -28.24
CA PRO A 178 -57.22 38.91 -29.47
C PRO A 178 -58.47 39.56 -30.06
N GLN A 179 -59.64 38.89 -29.99
CA GLN A 179 -60.89 39.39 -30.54
C GLN A 179 -61.35 40.70 -29.88
N ILE A 180 -61.05 40.89 -28.59
CA ILE A 180 -61.37 42.13 -27.87
C ILE A 180 -60.49 43.27 -28.40
N TRP A 181 -59.20 43.02 -28.58
CA TRP A 181 -58.26 44.04 -29.07
C TRP A 181 -58.52 44.45 -30.52
N ASP A 182 -59.02 43.52 -31.34
CA ASP A 182 -59.37 43.75 -32.74
C ASP A 182 -60.51 44.76 -32.93
N THR A 183 -61.34 44.99 -31.91
CA THR A 183 -62.42 45.98 -31.94
C THR A 183 -62.02 47.35 -31.40
N GLN A 184 -60.78 47.50 -30.89
CA GLN A 184 -60.34 48.67 -30.12
C GLN A 184 -59.12 49.36 -30.75
N LEU A 185 -59.06 49.42 -32.08
CA LEU A 185 -57.90 49.90 -32.83
C LEU A 185 -57.47 51.33 -32.47
N ASN A 186 -58.41 52.24 -32.20
CA ASN A 186 -58.10 53.61 -31.80
C ASN A 186 -57.28 53.64 -30.49
N PHE A 187 -57.70 52.86 -29.48
CA PHE A 187 -56.96 52.75 -28.23
C PHE A 187 -55.57 52.13 -28.46
N VAL A 188 -55.48 51.12 -29.32
CA VAL A 188 -54.19 50.49 -29.66
C VAL A 188 -53.24 51.48 -30.34
N GLN A 189 -53.74 52.36 -31.21
CA GLN A 189 -52.96 53.45 -31.82
C GLN A 189 -52.48 54.45 -30.76
N GLU A 190 -53.34 54.83 -29.80
CA GLU A 190 -52.95 55.72 -28.69
C GLU A 190 -51.79 55.18 -27.84
N LEU A 191 -51.62 53.85 -27.76
CA LEU A 191 -50.49 53.26 -27.03
C LEU A 191 -49.14 53.66 -27.64
N LEU A 192 -49.07 53.89 -28.94
CA LEU A 192 -47.85 54.32 -29.62
C LEU A 192 -47.44 55.76 -29.31
N MET A 193 -48.35 56.55 -28.72
CA MET A 193 -48.12 57.94 -28.30
C MET A 193 -47.73 58.06 -26.83
N LYS A 194 -47.67 56.94 -26.09
CA LYS A 194 -47.37 56.90 -24.65
C LYS A 194 -45.97 56.33 -24.41
N ASP A 195 -45.35 56.72 -23.31
CA ASP A 195 -44.05 56.17 -22.87
C ASP A 195 -44.22 54.79 -22.21
N LEU A 196 -44.23 53.72 -23.01
CA LEU A 196 -44.56 52.36 -22.56
C LEU A 196 -43.40 51.38 -22.80
N PRO A 197 -43.39 50.24 -22.07
CA PRO A 197 -42.45 49.15 -22.33
C PRO A 197 -42.50 48.63 -23.76
N TRP A 198 -41.35 48.16 -24.26
CA TRP A 198 -41.25 47.61 -25.61
C TRP A 198 -42.20 46.43 -25.86
N GLU A 199 -42.53 45.63 -24.84
CA GLU A 199 -43.49 44.54 -24.96
C GLU A 199 -44.88 45.04 -25.40
N ILE A 200 -45.28 46.21 -24.89
CA ILE A 200 -46.57 46.84 -25.20
C ILE A 200 -46.55 47.46 -26.59
N TYR A 201 -45.45 48.08 -27.00
CA TYR A 201 -45.29 48.54 -28.38
C TYR A 201 -45.33 47.38 -29.37
N GLU A 202 -44.67 46.27 -29.05
CA GLU A 202 -44.68 45.09 -29.91
C GLU A 202 -46.10 44.52 -30.04
N PHE A 203 -46.85 44.49 -28.94
CA PHE A 203 -48.28 44.16 -28.93
C PHE A 203 -49.08 45.10 -29.84
N ALA A 204 -48.95 46.42 -29.67
CA ALA A 204 -49.72 47.38 -30.45
C ALA A 204 -49.44 47.25 -31.95
N ILE A 205 -48.17 47.15 -32.34
CA ILE A 205 -47.76 46.95 -33.73
C ILE A 205 -48.31 45.64 -34.31
N LYS A 206 -48.35 44.54 -33.54
CA LYS A 206 -48.93 43.27 -34.02
C LYS A 206 -50.41 43.40 -34.35
N VAL A 207 -51.17 44.02 -33.44
CA VAL A 207 -52.61 44.20 -33.62
C VAL A 207 -52.87 45.10 -34.83
N LEU A 208 -52.19 46.25 -34.93
CA LEU A 208 -52.36 47.19 -36.05
C LEU A 208 -51.95 46.60 -37.40
N ASP A 209 -50.83 45.88 -37.46
CA ASP A 209 -50.32 45.27 -38.69
C ASP A 209 -51.30 44.23 -39.28
N ARG A 210 -51.94 43.43 -38.42
CA ARG A 210 -52.98 42.47 -38.84
C ARG A 210 -54.19 43.16 -39.48
N HIS A 211 -54.51 44.39 -39.08
CA HIS A 211 -55.62 45.20 -39.61
C HIS A 211 -55.19 46.22 -40.66
N GLN A 212 -53.94 46.15 -41.15
CA GLN A 212 -53.39 47.12 -42.10
C GLN A 212 -53.48 48.59 -41.60
N ALA A 213 -53.57 48.78 -40.29
CA ALA A 213 -53.72 50.08 -39.63
C ALA A 213 -52.40 50.57 -39.02
N ASN A 214 -51.27 50.18 -39.62
CA ASN A 214 -49.94 50.55 -39.14
C ASN A 214 -49.75 52.08 -39.17
N PRO A 215 -49.02 52.65 -38.19
CA PRO A 215 -48.71 54.07 -38.20
C PRO A 215 -47.86 54.42 -39.43
N THR A 216 -48.18 55.53 -40.09
CA THR A 216 -47.37 56.11 -41.18
C THR A 216 -46.26 57.01 -40.64
N GLN A 217 -46.39 57.49 -39.40
CA GLN A 217 -45.38 58.29 -38.72
C GLN A 217 -45.40 57.99 -37.21
N LEU A 218 -44.23 58.00 -36.59
CA LEU A 218 -44.03 57.91 -35.15
C LEU A 218 -43.00 58.95 -34.72
N SER A 219 -43.00 59.33 -33.44
CA SER A 219 -41.97 60.22 -32.91
C SER A 219 -40.59 59.56 -32.96
N GLU A 220 -39.54 60.37 -33.13
CA GLU A 220 -38.16 59.87 -33.16
C GLU A 220 -37.80 59.09 -31.89
N GLU A 221 -38.30 59.53 -30.73
CA GLU A 221 -38.07 58.87 -29.43
C GLU A 221 -38.63 57.43 -29.41
N VAL A 222 -39.81 57.21 -29.99
CA VAL A 222 -40.42 55.88 -30.09
C VAL A 222 -39.63 55.01 -31.08
N LEU A 223 -39.21 55.58 -32.21
CA LEU A 223 -38.38 54.89 -33.20
C LEU A 223 -37.02 54.48 -32.61
N GLU A 224 -36.39 55.33 -31.79
CA GLU A 224 -35.17 54.99 -31.06
C GLU A 224 -35.40 53.84 -30.06
N LYS A 225 -36.51 53.86 -29.31
CA LYS A 225 -36.88 52.75 -28.42
C LYS A 225 -37.06 51.45 -29.20
N PHE A 226 -37.67 51.50 -30.38
CA PHE A 226 -37.87 50.31 -31.23
C PHE A 226 -36.53 49.72 -31.70
N LEU A 227 -35.56 50.56 -32.09
CA LEU A 227 -34.23 50.12 -32.52
C LEU A 227 -33.42 49.49 -31.37
N ASN A 228 -33.59 50.01 -30.15
CA ASN A 228 -32.93 49.50 -28.95
C ASN A 228 -33.67 48.30 -28.31
N ALA A 229 -34.93 48.07 -28.68
CA ALA A 229 -35.72 46.97 -28.16
C ALA A 229 -35.15 45.61 -28.60
N PRO A 230 -35.37 44.53 -27.82
CA PRO A 230 -35.02 43.17 -28.25
C PRO A 230 -35.92 42.62 -29.36
N SER A 231 -37.04 43.28 -29.69
CA SER A 231 -37.98 42.83 -30.72
C SER A 231 -37.48 43.11 -32.14
N ASN A 232 -37.27 42.06 -32.94
CA ASN A 232 -36.96 42.18 -34.36
C ASN A 232 -38.10 42.83 -35.17
N ARG A 233 -39.36 42.67 -34.73
CA ARG A 233 -40.52 43.27 -35.39
C ARG A 233 -40.50 44.78 -35.24
N LEU A 234 -40.26 45.27 -34.02
CA LEU A 234 -40.11 46.71 -33.75
C LEU A 234 -38.94 47.30 -34.54
N LYS A 235 -37.77 46.63 -34.55
CA LYS A 235 -36.62 47.06 -35.35
C LYS A 235 -36.94 47.18 -36.84
N ARG A 236 -37.68 46.21 -37.40
CA ARG A 236 -38.09 46.21 -38.81
C ARG A 236 -39.03 47.37 -39.12
N VAL A 237 -40.06 47.57 -38.30
CA VAL A 237 -41.02 48.68 -38.45
C VAL A 237 -40.30 50.03 -38.34
N ALA A 238 -39.44 50.19 -37.34
CA ALA A 238 -38.64 51.40 -37.18
C ALA A 238 -37.76 51.64 -38.41
N THR A 239 -37.05 50.61 -38.90
CA THR A 239 -36.20 50.73 -40.10
C THR A 239 -37.00 51.21 -41.32
N GLN A 240 -38.22 50.70 -41.52
CA GLN A 240 -39.07 51.10 -42.64
C GLN A 240 -39.55 52.55 -42.53
N LEU A 241 -40.04 52.96 -41.35
CA LEU A 241 -40.52 54.32 -41.11
C LEU A 241 -39.38 55.35 -41.15
N ILE A 242 -38.23 55.01 -40.57
CA ILE A 242 -37.02 55.84 -40.64
C ILE A 242 -36.54 55.94 -42.08
N TYR A 243 -36.57 54.86 -42.87
CA TYR A 243 -36.16 54.91 -44.28
C TYR A 243 -37.07 55.81 -45.12
N GLN A 244 -38.39 55.73 -44.95
CA GLN A 244 -39.32 56.65 -45.62
C GLN A 244 -39.03 58.10 -45.22
N THR A 245 -38.85 58.34 -43.92
CA THR A 245 -38.52 59.66 -43.39
C THR A 245 -37.18 60.16 -43.95
N PHE A 246 -36.17 59.30 -43.95
CA PHE A 246 -34.84 59.58 -44.47
C PHE A 246 -34.86 59.92 -45.95
N LEU A 247 -35.72 59.32 -46.77
CA LEU A 247 -35.78 59.66 -48.20
C LEU A 247 -36.17 61.13 -48.45
N PHE A 248 -37.10 61.65 -47.66
CA PHE A 248 -37.64 63.00 -47.83
C PHE A 248 -36.95 64.06 -46.96
N GLN A 249 -36.43 63.68 -45.79
CA GLN A 249 -35.78 64.60 -44.84
C GLN A 249 -34.54 63.98 -44.18
N GLY A 250 -33.80 64.77 -43.40
CA GLY A 250 -32.72 64.27 -42.55
C GLY A 250 -33.25 63.45 -41.36
N VAL A 251 -32.39 62.62 -40.76
CA VAL A 251 -32.71 61.90 -39.51
C VAL A 251 -31.54 62.02 -38.53
N LYS A 252 -31.83 61.90 -37.23
CA LYS A 252 -30.81 61.91 -36.17
C LYS A 252 -29.78 60.76 -36.33
N PRO A 253 -28.54 60.92 -35.81
CA PRO A 253 -27.49 59.90 -35.93
C PRO A 253 -27.89 58.51 -35.45
N ALA A 254 -28.61 58.41 -34.32
CA ALA A 254 -29.06 57.15 -33.74
C ALA A 254 -30.05 56.40 -34.65
N LEU A 255 -31.00 57.14 -35.24
CA LEU A 255 -31.96 56.60 -36.20
C LEU A 255 -31.28 56.16 -37.49
N PHE A 256 -30.34 56.96 -38.00
CA PHE A 256 -29.57 56.60 -39.19
C PHE A 256 -28.72 55.34 -38.97
N ALA A 257 -28.02 55.25 -37.84
CA ALA A 257 -27.25 54.06 -37.44
C ALA A 257 -28.14 52.82 -37.37
N GLY A 258 -29.31 52.93 -36.75
CA GLY A 258 -30.24 51.81 -36.64
C GLY A 258 -30.82 51.40 -38.00
N MET A 259 -31.23 52.36 -38.83
CA MET A 259 -31.74 52.12 -40.18
C MET A 259 -30.69 51.42 -41.05
N TRP A 260 -29.45 51.92 -41.07
CA TRP A 260 -28.36 51.30 -41.80
C TRP A 260 -28.08 49.89 -41.26
N PHE A 261 -27.98 49.74 -39.94
CA PHE A 261 -27.62 48.47 -39.31
C PHE A 261 -28.71 47.39 -39.44
N TYR A 262 -30.00 47.73 -39.38
CA TYR A 262 -31.07 46.72 -39.41
C TYR A 262 -31.69 46.49 -40.79
N SER A 263 -31.39 47.34 -41.79
CA SER A 263 -31.87 47.16 -43.16
C SER A 263 -31.24 45.92 -43.86
N ASN A 264 -31.78 45.55 -45.01
CA ASN A 264 -31.19 44.52 -45.87
C ASN A 264 -30.08 45.12 -46.75
N ALA A 265 -29.31 44.28 -47.45
CA ALA A 265 -28.15 44.73 -48.23
C ALA A 265 -28.51 45.71 -49.36
N LEU A 266 -29.65 45.50 -50.04
CA LEU A 266 -30.11 46.39 -51.11
C LEU A 266 -30.48 47.77 -50.57
N ILE A 267 -31.20 47.82 -49.46
CA ILE A 267 -31.59 49.07 -48.80
C ILE A 267 -30.36 49.79 -48.24
N ARG A 268 -29.40 49.09 -47.62
CA ARG A 268 -28.14 49.70 -47.17
C ARG A 268 -27.40 50.40 -48.30
N LYS A 269 -27.24 49.74 -49.44
CA LYS A 269 -26.58 50.33 -50.61
C LYS A 269 -27.30 51.61 -51.06
N LYS A 270 -28.63 51.60 -51.11
CA LYS A 270 -29.43 52.79 -51.41
C LYS A 270 -29.27 53.88 -50.35
N ILE A 271 -29.23 53.54 -49.07
CA ILE A 271 -28.97 54.51 -47.99
C ILE A 271 -27.61 55.20 -48.21
N GLU A 272 -26.57 54.43 -48.53
CA GLU A 272 -25.23 54.95 -48.80
C GLU A 272 -25.19 55.83 -50.06
N GLU A 273 -25.85 55.42 -51.15
CA GLU A 273 -25.98 56.21 -52.38
C GLU A 273 -26.72 57.54 -52.15
N VAL A 274 -27.82 57.51 -51.38
CA VAL A 274 -28.61 58.71 -51.05
C VAL A 274 -27.85 59.62 -50.11
N ASP A 275 -27.16 59.09 -49.09
CA ASP A 275 -26.38 59.90 -48.14
C ASP A 275 -25.14 60.54 -48.80
N ALA A 276 -24.51 59.85 -49.76
CA ALA A 276 -23.37 60.39 -50.52
C ALA A 276 -23.72 61.64 -51.35
N ASN A 277 -24.98 61.78 -51.76
CA ASN A 277 -25.49 62.91 -52.54
C ASN A 277 -26.07 64.04 -51.67
N ARG A 278 -26.00 63.92 -50.34
CA ARG A 278 -26.48 64.97 -49.40
C ARG A 278 -25.34 65.90 -48.97
N PRO A 279 -25.66 67.14 -48.56
CA PRO A 279 -24.69 68.03 -47.94
C PRO A 279 -24.00 67.35 -46.75
N LYS A 280 -22.67 67.49 -46.64
CA LYS A 280 -21.89 66.92 -45.54
C LYS A 280 -22.42 67.44 -44.20
N ARG A 281 -22.71 66.51 -43.29
CA ARG A 281 -23.11 66.83 -41.90
C ARG A 281 -21.88 67.23 -41.08
N ASP A 282 -22.12 67.86 -39.93
CA ASP A 282 -21.06 68.22 -39.00
C ASP A 282 -20.30 66.98 -38.47
N ALA A 283 -19.11 67.20 -37.93
CA ALA A 283 -18.26 66.13 -37.42
C ALA A 283 -18.87 65.42 -36.20
N ASP A 284 -19.63 66.14 -35.37
CA ASP A 284 -20.28 65.62 -34.16
C ASP A 284 -21.41 64.64 -34.51
N TRP A 285 -22.11 64.86 -35.62
CA TRP A 285 -23.15 63.99 -36.15
C TRP A 285 -22.55 62.63 -36.54
N TYR A 286 -21.44 62.63 -37.28
CA TYR A 286 -20.76 61.38 -37.67
C TYR A 286 -20.12 60.66 -36.50
N LYS A 287 -19.66 61.42 -35.50
CA LYS A 287 -19.18 60.89 -34.23
C LYS A 287 -20.27 60.10 -33.50
N GLU A 288 -21.44 60.71 -33.30
CA GLU A 288 -22.57 60.04 -32.65
C GLU A 288 -23.11 58.87 -33.48
N TYR A 289 -23.10 58.97 -34.82
CA TYR A 289 -23.42 57.85 -35.71
C TYR A 289 -22.47 56.66 -35.49
N GLY A 290 -21.15 56.90 -35.47
CA GLY A 290 -20.15 55.87 -35.22
C GLY A 290 -20.33 55.19 -33.86
N LYS A 291 -20.61 55.97 -32.82
CA LYS A 291 -20.90 55.47 -31.46
C LYS A 291 -22.16 54.60 -31.41
N GLN A 292 -23.24 55.00 -32.08
CA GLN A 292 -24.48 54.21 -32.13
C GLN A 292 -24.31 52.95 -32.98
N LEU A 293 -23.59 53.03 -34.09
CA LEU A 293 -23.27 51.87 -34.93
C LEU A 293 -22.40 50.85 -34.17
N TYR A 294 -21.42 51.32 -33.40
CA TYR A 294 -20.65 50.48 -32.48
C TYR A 294 -21.55 49.82 -31.45
N LYS A 295 -22.41 50.59 -30.77
CA LYS A 295 -23.36 50.07 -29.77
C LYS A 295 -24.26 48.97 -30.34
N PHE A 296 -24.82 49.14 -31.54
CA PHE A 296 -25.64 48.09 -32.17
C PHE A 296 -24.83 46.84 -32.50
N SER A 297 -23.65 47.01 -33.08
CA SER A 297 -22.77 45.90 -33.44
C SER A 297 -22.28 45.14 -32.20
N PHE A 298 -21.89 45.87 -31.16
CA PHE A 298 -21.49 45.36 -29.85
C PHE A 298 -22.59 44.52 -29.22
N ASN A 299 -23.83 45.04 -29.20
CA ASN A 299 -24.97 44.33 -28.62
C ASN A 299 -25.32 43.03 -29.37
N GLU A 300 -25.11 42.97 -30.69
CA GLU A 300 -25.33 41.75 -31.47
C GLU A 300 -24.18 40.75 -31.28
N LEU A 301 -22.93 41.20 -31.27
CA LEU A 301 -21.79 40.33 -30.95
C LEU A 301 -21.89 39.71 -29.55
N ARG A 302 -22.34 40.48 -28.55
CA ARG A 302 -22.55 39.98 -27.18
C ARG A 302 -23.60 38.86 -27.12
N LYS A 303 -24.52 38.81 -28.08
CA LYS A 303 -25.50 37.72 -28.24
C LYS A 303 -24.97 36.55 -29.08
N GLY A 304 -23.72 36.61 -29.53
CA GLY A 304 -23.11 35.62 -30.42
C GLY A 304 -23.46 35.79 -31.90
N ASN A 305 -24.09 36.90 -32.30
CA ASN A 305 -24.44 37.15 -33.70
C ASN A 305 -23.24 37.78 -34.44
N ASN A 306 -22.55 36.96 -35.23
CA ASN A 306 -21.40 37.35 -36.06
C ASN A 306 -21.74 37.47 -37.56
N SER A 307 -23.00 37.78 -37.90
CA SER A 307 -23.43 37.93 -39.30
C SER A 307 -22.54 38.93 -40.07
N ARG A 308 -22.39 38.72 -41.38
CA ARG A 308 -21.62 39.61 -42.29
C ARG A 308 -21.89 41.09 -42.07
N ARG A 309 -23.14 41.44 -41.76
CA ARG A 309 -23.58 42.80 -41.46
C ARG A 309 -22.96 43.37 -40.18
N VAL A 310 -22.89 42.58 -39.11
CA VAL A 310 -22.25 42.98 -37.84
C VAL A 310 -20.75 43.19 -38.06
N ILE A 311 -20.12 42.32 -38.86
CA ILE A 311 -18.70 42.43 -39.22
C ILE A 311 -18.45 43.73 -40.01
N GLN A 312 -19.22 43.97 -41.06
CA GLN A 312 -19.11 45.19 -41.88
C GLN A 312 -19.31 46.46 -41.06
N ALA A 313 -20.27 46.46 -40.13
CA ALA A 313 -20.50 47.58 -39.24
C ALA A 313 -19.27 47.86 -38.36
N LEU A 314 -18.65 46.82 -37.79
CA LEU A 314 -17.45 46.97 -36.97
C LEU A 314 -16.21 47.35 -37.77
N GLU A 315 -16.05 46.82 -38.97
CA GLU A 315 -14.99 47.25 -39.89
C GLU A 315 -15.14 48.74 -40.20
N GLN A 316 -16.36 49.20 -40.48
CA GLN A 316 -16.63 50.61 -40.73
C GLN A 316 -16.34 51.48 -39.49
N VAL A 317 -16.76 51.03 -38.30
CA VAL A 317 -16.45 51.73 -37.04
C VAL A 317 -14.94 51.77 -36.80
N GLN A 318 -14.23 50.66 -36.99
CA GLN A 318 -12.79 50.58 -36.77
C GLN A 318 -11.99 51.39 -37.80
N GLN A 319 -12.43 51.47 -39.05
CA GLN A 319 -11.74 52.24 -40.10
C GLN A 319 -12.00 53.74 -40.02
N LYS A 320 -13.26 54.14 -39.76
CA LYS A 320 -13.69 55.55 -39.85
C LYS A 320 -13.91 56.23 -38.50
N TYR A 321 -14.19 55.46 -37.45
CA TYR A 321 -14.66 55.94 -36.14
C TYR A 321 -13.93 55.27 -34.96
N ASN A 322 -12.66 54.86 -35.14
CA ASN A 322 -11.91 54.14 -34.11
C ASN A 322 -11.82 54.87 -32.76
N LYS A 323 -11.79 56.21 -32.76
CA LYS A 323 -11.78 57.05 -31.56
C LYS A 323 -13.04 56.89 -30.70
N GLU A 324 -14.13 56.40 -31.28
CA GLU A 324 -15.39 56.17 -30.56
C GLU A 324 -15.45 54.79 -29.90
N ILE A 325 -14.53 53.88 -30.26
CA ILE A 325 -14.39 52.59 -29.59
C ILE A 325 -13.63 52.81 -28.29
N GLN A 326 -14.29 52.61 -27.15
CA GLN A 326 -13.63 52.59 -25.85
C GLN A 326 -12.83 51.29 -25.71
N PRO A 327 -11.50 51.30 -25.57
CA PRO A 327 -10.70 50.07 -25.54
C PRO A 327 -11.14 49.07 -24.47
N ASP A 328 -11.48 49.57 -23.27
CA ASP A 328 -11.95 48.75 -22.14
C ASP A 328 -13.29 48.03 -22.43
N SER A 329 -14.05 48.52 -23.42
CA SER A 329 -15.28 47.86 -23.85
C SER A 329 -15.04 46.63 -24.73
N ILE A 330 -13.83 46.41 -25.26
CA ILE A 330 -13.55 45.28 -26.16
C ILE A 330 -13.43 43.97 -25.39
N LEU A 331 -12.78 43.95 -24.23
CA LEU A 331 -12.54 42.71 -23.47
C LEU A 331 -13.83 41.88 -23.23
N PRO A 332 -14.98 42.47 -22.83
CA PRO A 332 -16.24 41.75 -22.69
C PRO A 332 -16.76 41.05 -23.95
N ILE A 333 -16.32 41.46 -25.15
CA ILE A 333 -16.70 40.84 -26.43
C ILE A 333 -15.52 40.13 -27.12
N ALA A 334 -14.31 40.20 -26.55
CA ALA A 334 -13.12 39.56 -27.08
C ALA A 334 -13.32 38.05 -27.38
N PRO A 335 -14.08 37.27 -26.58
CA PRO A 335 -14.38 35.88 -26.94
C PRO A 335 -15.09 35.74 -28.29
N ALA A 336 -16.11 36.56 -28.55
CA ALA A 336 -16.83 36.54 -29.82
C ALA A 336 -15.95 37.02 -30.98
N LEU A 337 -15.03 37.95 -30.70
CA LEU A 337 -14.08 38.45 -31.69
C LEU A 337 -13.05 37.37 -32.09
N PHE A 338 -12.39 36.72 -31.12
CA PHE A 338 -11.39 35.68 -31.37
C PHE A 338 -11.96 34.36 -31.90
N GLN A 339 -13.21 34.04 -31.59
CA GLN A 339 -13.89 32.84 -32.09
C GLN A 339 -14.54 33.04 -33.46
N SER A 340 -14.48 34.26 -33.99
CA SER A 340 -14.95 34.58 -35.33
C SER A 340 -14.10 33.89 -36.40
N LYS A 341 -14.69 33.63 -37.57
CA LYS A 341 -13.94 33.22 -38.77
C LYS A 341 -13.33 34.42 -39.52
N HIS A 342 -13.61 35.64 -39.07
CA HIS A 342 -13.25 36.88 -39.75
C HIS A 342 -11.97 37.49 -39.17
N THR A 343 -10.92 37.57 -39.99
CA THR A 343 -9.63 38.19 -39.62
C THR A 343 -9.79 39.61 -39.08
N ALA A 344 -10.72 40.41 -39.63
CA ALA A 344 -10.97 41.77 -39.16
C ALA A 344 -11.39 41.84 -37.68
N LEU A 345 -12.13 40.84 -37.19
CA LEU A 345 -12.49 40.79 -35.76
C LEU A 345 -11.31 40.39 -34.88
N HIS A 346 -10.42 39.52 -35.38
CA HIS A 346 -9.16 39.22 -34.69
C HIS A 346 -8.28 40.47 -34.57
N GLU A 347 -8.17 41.26 -35.64
CA GLU A 347 -7.43 42.53 -35.61
C GLU A 347 -8.04 43.53 -34.61
N LEU A 348 -9.37 43.63 -34.55
CA LEU A 348 -10.03 44.48 -33.57
C LEU A 348 -9.76 44.03 -32.13
N ALA A 349 -9.79 42.72 -31.86
CA ALA A 349 -9.45 42.17 -30.55
C ALA A 349 -7.97 42.42 -30.19
N LEU A 350 -7.06 42.21 -31.14
CA LEU A 350 -5.63 42.45 -30.95
C LEU A 350 -5.31 43.94 -30.76
N TRP A 351 -6.06 44.84 -31.41
CA TRP A 351 -6.00 46.28 -31.17
C TRP A 351 -6.50 46.63 -29.76
N GLY A 352 -7.61 46.04 -29.30
CA GLY A 352 -8.08 46.21 -27.92
C GLY A 352 -7.04 45.74 -26.89
N ALA A 353 -6.35 44.63 -27.17
CA ALA A 353 -5.29 44.12 -26.32
C ALA A 353 -4.06 45.05 -26.21
N ASP A 354 -3.87 46.01 -27.13
CA ASP A 354 -2.83 47.03 -27.00
C ASP A 354 -3.08 47.96 -25.80
N PHE A 355 -4.32 48.08 -25.34
CA PHE A 355 -4.71 48.89 -24.18
C PHE A 355 -4.86 48.07 -22.90
N ALA A 356 -4.72 46.75 -22.97
CA ALA A 356 -4.84 45.87 -21.81
C ALA A 356 -3.84 46.25 -20.70
N GLN A 357 -4.33 46.24 -19.46
CA GLN A 357 -3.49 46.32 -18.28
C GLN A 357 -2.95 44.93 -17.91
N GLN A 358 -1.93 44.88 -17.04
CA GLN A 358 -1.31 43.62 -16.62
C GLN A 358 -2.34 42.66 -15.98
N ASN A 359 -3.27 43.18 -15.19
CA ASN A 359 -4.34 42.42 -14.53
C ASN A 359 -5.41 41.87 -15.51
N ASP A 360 -5.50 42.43 -16.71
CA ASP A 360 -6.46 41.99 -17.74
C ASP A 360 -5.91 40.83 -18.58
N ALA A 361 -4.59 40.60 -18.56
CA ALA A 361 -3.91 39.67 -19.47
C ALA A 361 -4.50 38.25 -19.39
N LEU A 362 -4.86 37.76 -18.20
CA LEU A 362 -5.50 36.46 -18.04
C LEU A 362 -6.87 36.41 -18.74
N GLN A 363 -7.70 37.46 -18.61
CA GLN A 363 -9.02 37.50 -19.25
C GLN A 363 -8.90 37.54 -20.77
N TRP A 364 -7.92 38.28 -21.30
CA TRP A 364 -7.61 38.30 -22.74
C TRP A 364 -7.18 36.93 -23.27
N LEU A 365 -6.34 36.20 -22.53
CA LEU A 365 -5.92 34.85 -22.91
C LEU A 365 -7.08 33.84 -22.85
N LEU A 366 -7.95 33.95 -21.84
CA LEU A 366 -9.15 33.13 -21.74
C LEU A 366 -10.15 33.43 -22.87
N ALA A 367 -10.25 34.70 -23.29
CA ALA A 367 -11.09 35.10 -24.40
C ALA A 367 -10.67 34.47 -25.73
N LEU A 368 -9.39 34.12 -25.90
CA LEU A 368 -8.89 33.45 -27.09
C LEU A 368 -9.59 32.08 -27.33
N GLY A 369 -9.94 31.38 -26.25
CA GLY A 369 -10.51 30.04 -26.29
C GLY A 369 -9.53 28.96 -26.79
N ASN A 370 -9.97 27.69 -26.76
CA ASN A 370 -9.10 26.55 -27.06
C ASN A 370 -8.87 26.31 -28.58
N ASN A 371 -9.72 26.87 -29.44
CA ASN A 371 -9.73 26.63 -30.88
C ASN A 371 -8.99 27.71 -31.69
N SER A 372 -8.31 28.64 -31.04
CA SER A 372 -7.59 29.70 -31.75
C SER A 372 -6.35 29.18 -32.48
N THR A 373 -5.90 29.95 -33.47
CA THR A 373 -4.69 29.62 -34.24
C THR A 373 -3.44 30.08 -33.49
N ALA A 374 -2.33 29.34 -33.67
CA ALA A 374 -1.04 29.69 -33.06
C ALA A 374 -0.59 31.13 -33.43
N SER A 375 -0.86 31.57 -34.67
CA SER A 375 -0.52 32.92 -35.14
C SER A 375 -1.25 34.03 -34.36
N VAL A 376 -2.56 33.88 -34.10
CA VAL A 376 -3.32 34.87 -33.32
C VAL A 376 -2.86 34.86 -31.86
N TYR A 377 -2.64 33.66 -31.30
CA TYR A 377 -2.07 33.51 -29.95
C TYR A 377 -0.71 34.21 -29.82
N ASP A 378 0.24 33.95 -30.72
CA ASP A 378 1.60 34.53 -30.63
C ASP A 378 1.58 36.06 -30.70
N ARG A 379 0.70 36.63 -31.53
CA ARG A 379 0.51 38.08 -31.61
C ARG A 379 -0.09 38.65 -30.32
N LEU A 380 -1.09 37.99 -29.75
CA LEU A 380 -1.68 38.39 -28.46
C LEU A 380 -0.65 38.27 -27.33
N ALA A 381 0.01 37.12 -27.22
CA ALA A 381 1.04 36.85 -26.22
C ALA A 381 2.15 37.91 -26.28
N LYS A 382 2.64 38.27 -27.48
CA LYS A 382 3.64 39.34 -27.64
C LYS A 382 3.17 40.68 -27.06
N LYS A 383 1.92 41.09 -27.33
CA LYS A 383 1.34 42.33 -26.80
C LYS A 383 1.21 42.29 -25.28
N LEU A 384 0.71 41.17 -24.74
CA LEU A 384 0.50 41.00 -23.30
C LEU A 384 1.81 40.87 -22.53
N MET A 385 2.83 40.19 -23.06
CA MET A 385 4.15 40.11 -22.41
C MET A 385 4.76 41.50 -22.21
N GLY A 386 4.57 42.42 -23.16
CA GLY A 386 5.02 43.82 -23.03
C GLY A 386 4.38 44.59 -21.87
N LYS A 387 3.32 44.05 -21.25
CA LYS A 387 2.66 44.63 -20.06
C LYS A 387 3.36 44.25 -18.76
N PHE A 388 4.14 43.18 -18.74
CA PHE A 388 4.90 42.72 -17.58
C PHE A 388 6.27 43.41 -17.54
N LYS A 389 6.30 44.68 -17.09
CA LYS A 389 7.51 45.52 -17.09
C LYS A 389 8.52 45.17 -15.98
N LYS A 390 8.12 44.38 -14.98
CA LYS A 390 9.00 44.01 -13.86
C LYS A 390 10.09 43.06 -14.34
N LYS A 391 11.35 43.36 -13.98
CA LYS A 391 12.50 42.47 -14.24
C LYS A 391 12.36 41.13 -13.50
N TYR A 392 11.72 41.15 -12.33
CA TYR A 392 11.46 39.98 -11.49
C TYR A 392 9.96 39.89 -11.17
N LEU A 393 9.37 38.75 -11.50
CA LEU A 393 7.99 38.40 -11.16
C LEU A 393 7.97 37.46 -9.95
N TYR A 394 6.94 37.57 -9.13
CA TYR A 394 6.70 36.62 -8.04
C TYR A 394 5.94 35.40 -8.56
N THR A 395 6.01 34.30 -7.82
CA THR A 395 5.27 33.07 -8.16
C THR A 395 3.77 33.37 -8.32
N SER A 396 3.18 34.13 -7.39
CA SER A 396 1.78 34.54 -7.44
C SER A 396 1.38 35.32 -8.69
N ASP A 397 2.33 35.98 -9.36
CA ASP A 397 2.07 36.75 -10.59
C ASP A 397 1.85 35.84 -11.81
N ILE A 398 2.37 34.61 -11.79
CA ILE A 398 2.34 33.69 -12.95
C ILE A 398 1.54 32.40 -12.70
N GLU A 399 1.25 32.06 -11.44
CA GLU A 399 0.55 30.82 -11.07
C GLU A 399 -0.80 30.66 -11.75
N SER A 400 -1.60 31.73 -11.83
CA SER A 400 -2.93 31.69 -12.48
C SER A 400 -2.86 31.41 -13.98
N TYR A 401 -1.70 31.65 -14.60
CA TYR A 401 -1.44 31.35 -16.01
C TYR A 401 -0.97 29.90 -16.20
N ILE A 402 -0.01 29.45 -15.37
CA ILE A 402 0.52 28.07 -15.44
C ILE A 402 -0.54 27.05 -15.02
N PHE A 403 -1.29 27.29 -13.94
CA PHE A 403 -2.35 26.40 -13.48
C PHE A 403 -3.67 26.65 -14.21
N ASN A 404 -3.62 26.63 -15.54
CA ASN A 404 -4.76 26.89 -16.40
C ASN A 404 -4.99 25.75 -17.41
N GLU A 405 -6.27 25.45 -17.68
CA GLU A 405 -6.67 24.39 -18.62
C GLU A 405 -6.42 24.79 -20.07
N SER A 406 -6.43 26.09 -20.38
CA SER A 406 -6.07 26.59 -21.71
C SER A 406 -4.57 26.41 -21.95
N LYS A 407 -4.22 25.63 -22.98
CA LYS A 407 -2.84 25.45 -23.43
C LYS A 407 -2.13 26.77 -23.76
N PHE A 408 -2.88 27.76 -24.26
CA PHE A 408 -2.35 29.07 -24.60
C PHE A 408 -2.05 29.90 -23.36
N THR A 409 -2.94 29.87 -22.37
CA THR A 409 -2.72 30.55 -21.09
C THR A 409 -1.55 29.92 -20.34
N ASN A 410 -1.45 28.58 -20.35
CA ASN A 410 -0.34 27.84 -19.76
C ASN A 410 1.00 28.15 -20.45
N ASP A 411 1.07 28.09 -21.79
CA ASP A 411 2.29 28.46 -22.53
C ASP A 411 2.71 29.91 -22.22
N PHE A 412 1.75 30.84 -22.12
CA PHE A 412 2.04 32.23 -21.73
C PHE A 412 2.63 32.33 -20.33
N GLY A 413 2.08 31.60 -19.36
CA GLY A 413 2.65 31.50 -18.00
C GLY A 413 4.10 31.01 -18.01
N TRP A 414 4.41 30.01 -18.84
CA TRP A 414 5.79 29.52 -19.01
C TRP A 414 6.69 30.50 -19.75
N ARG A 415 6.18 31.33 -20.66
CA ARG A 415 6.98 32.42 -21.25
C ARG A 415 7.37 33.46 -20.19
N LEU A 416 6.45 33.78 -19.28
CA LEU A 416 6.72 34.68 -18.15
C LEU A 416 7.70 34.07 -17.13
N SER A 417 7.79 32.74 -17.06
CA SER A 417 8.66 32.06 -16.09
C SER A 417 10.14 32.41 -16.21
N LYS A 418 10.58 32.92 -17.38
CA LYS A 418 11.94 33.46 -17.56
C LYS A 418 12.27 34.65 -16.66
N HIS A 419 11.26 35.29 -16.09
CA HIS A 419 11.40 36.44 -15.19
C HIS A 419 11.16 36.08 -13.72
N VAL A 420 10.94 34.81 -13.37
CA VAL A 420 10.81 34.41 -11.95
C VAL A 420 12.12 33.85 -11.40
N SER A 421 12.26 33.89 -10.08
CA SER A 421 13.40 33.29 -9.39
C SER A 421 13.39 31.76 -9.47
N ILE A 422 14.54 31.13 -9.25
CA ILE A 422 14.62 29.67 -9.21
C ILE A 422 13.79 29.05 -8.07
N TRP A 423 13.69 29.71 -6.92
CA TRP A 423 12.85 29.27 -5.80
C TRP A 423 11.36 29.29 -6.16
N SER A 424 10.95 30.30 -6.93
CA SER A 424 9.59 30.35 -7.49
C SER A 424 9.34 29.18 -8.44
N MET A 425 10.32 28.84 -9.29
CA MET A 425 10.24 27.68 -10.19
C MET A 425 10.14 26.37 -9.42
N TYR A 426 10.95 26.17 -8.38
CA TYR A 426 10.84 25.02 -7.49
C TYR A 426 9.42 24.88 -6.93
N SER A 427 8.85 25.98 -6.41
CA SER A 427 7.48 25.98 -5.86
C SER A 427 6.43 25.61 -6.91
N ILE A 428 6.57 26.11 -8.14
CA ILE A 428 5.66 25.79 -9.26
C ILE A 428 5.76 24.30 -9.61
N TRP A 429 6.97 23.76 -9.77
CA TRP A 429 7.18 22.35 -10.09
C TRP A 429 6.70 21.41 -8.98
N GLN A 430 6.98 21.76 -7.72
CA GLN A 430 6.47 21.02 -6.56
C GLN A 430 4.94 21.01 -6.54
N LYS A 431 4.30 22.16 -6.79
CA LYS A 431 2.83 22.26 -6.88
C LYS A 431 2.29 21.43 -8.05
N LEU A 432 2.89 21.50 -9.24
CA LEU A 432 2.52 20.67 -10.40
C LEU A 432 2.58 19.17 -10.06
N GLY A 433 3.65 18.71 -9.42
CA GLY A 433 3.78 17.33 -8.96
C GLY A 433 2.71 16.94 -7.92
N SER A 434 2.47 17.80 -6.92
CA SER A 434 1.45 17.57 -5.88
C SER A 434 0.01 17.55 -6.43
N TYR A 435 -0.23 18.27 -7.53
CA TYR A 435 -1.53 18.33 -8.17
C TYR A 435 -1.82 17.10 -9.02
N GLN A 436 -0.80 16.48 -9.60
CA GLN A 436 -0.96 15.23 -10.31
C GLN A 436 -1.27 14.05 -9.38
N SER A 437 -0.70 14.01 -8.16
CA SER A 437 -0.95 12.91 -7.23
C SER A 437 -2.38 12.90 -6.67
N ASN A 438 -3.02 14.07 -6.51
CA ASN A 438 -4.26 14.18 -5.75
C ASN A 438 -5.56 14.21 -6.58
N ARG A 439 -5.56 14.64 -7.86
CA ARG A 439 -6.82 14.78 -8.65
C ARG A 439 -6.62 14.67 -10.17
N ARG A 440 -7.37 13.76 -10.84
CA ARG A 440 -7.43 13.66 -12.32
C ARG A 440 -7.69 15.00 -13.04
N MET A 441 -8.45 15.92 -12.45
CA MET A 441 -8.72 17.25 -13.05
C MET A 441 -7.50 18.16 -13.18
N LYS A 442 -6.37 17.89 -12.49
CA LYS A 442 -5.18 18.75 -12.56
C LYS A 442 -4.03 18.19 -13.39
N ARG A 443 -4.17 16.97 -13.93
CA ARG A 443 -3.24 16.37 -14.91
C ARG A 443 -3.04 17.27 -16.13
N ILE A 444 -4.11 17.96 -16.56
CA ILE A 444 -4.10 18.82 -17.75
C ILE A 444 -3.08 19.98 -17.65
N TYR A 445 -2.80 20.51 -16.45
CA TYR A 445 -1.81 21.58 -16.28
C TYR A 445 -0.39 21.08 -16.60
N PHE A 446 -0.08 19.86 -16.18
CA PHE A 446 1.19 19.24 -16.49
C PHE A 446 1.28 18.84 -17.97
N ILE A 447 0.21 18.27 -18.54
CA ILE A 447 0.15 17.96 -19.98
C ILE A 447 0.36 19.22 -20.83
N ASN A 448 -0.32 20.32 -20.52
CA ASN A 448 -0.12 21.60 -21.20
C ASN A 448 1.33 22.08 -21.08
N THR A 449 1.93 21.90 -19.90
CA THR A 449 3.33 22.28 -19.66
C THR A 449 4.29 21.52 -20.57
N ILE A 450 4.18 20.19 -20.62
CA ILE A 450 5.11 19.32 -21.36
C ILE A 450 4.85 19.30 -22.88
N THR A 451 3.67 19.75 -23.32
CA THR A 451 3.31 19.90 -24.75
C THR A 451 3.61 21.30 -25.29
N SER A 452 3.83 22.29 -24.42
CA SER A 452 4.14 23.67 -24.82
C SER A 452 5.64 23.87 -25.03
N ALA A 453 6.01 24.66 -26.06
CA ALA A 453 7.42 24.93 -26.33
C ALA A 453 8.11 25.67 -25.18
N ALA A 454 7.40 26.62 -24.55
CA ALA A 454 7.91 27.40 -23.42
C ALA A 454 8.02 26.54 -22.15
N GLY A 455 6.99 25.76 -21.80
CA GLY A 455 7.01 24.89 -20.63
C GLY A 455 8.06 23.78 -20.75
N ALA A 456 8.23 23.21 -21.95
CA ALA A 456 9.27 22.25 -22.23
C ALA A 456 10.69 22.80 -22.06
N ASN A 457 10.94 24.04 -22.49
CA ASN A 457 12.23 24.70 -22.27
C ASN A 457 12.46 24.97 -20.78
N ALA A 458 11.45 25.48 -20.08
CA ALA A 458 11.53 25.76 -18.65
C ALA A 458 11.77 24.48 -17.83
N PHE A 459 11.18 23.35 -18.24
CA PHE A 459 11.43 22.04 -17.63
C PHE A 459 12.89 21.63 -17.76
N ILE A 460 13.43 21.63 -18.99
CA ILE A 460 14.82 21.21 -19.26
C ILE A 460 15.79 22.15 -18.55
N GLU A 461 15.56 23.47 -18.63
CA GLU A 461 16.39 24.49 -17.99
C GLU A 461 16.45 24.29 -16.47
N TYR A 462 15.28 24.09 -15.83
CA TYR A 462 15.17 23.87 -14.39
C TYR A 462 15.98 22.65 -13.92
N TYR A 463 15.86 21.50 -14.59
CA TYR A 463 16.59 20.30 -14.18
C TYR A 463 18.08 20.36 -14.54
N THR A 464 18.44 21.01 -15.66
CA THR A 464 19.84 21.11 -16.10
C THR A 464 20.65 22.08 -15.24
N GLN A 465 20.14 23.28 -14.97
CA GLN A 465 20.89 24.33 -14.24
C GLN A 465 21.15 23.97 -12.78
N ASN A 466 20.30 23.14 -12.17
CA ASN A 466 20.37 22.84 -10.74
C ASN A 466 20.94 21.45 -10.42
N GLN A 467 21.30 20.67 -11.43
CA GLN A 467 21.69 19.26 -11.26
C GLN A 467 20.66 18.45 -10.46
N TYR A 468 19.38 18.84 -10.52
CA TYR A 468 18.34 18.11 -9.82
C TYR A 468 18.14 16.77 -10.49
N SER A 469 18.20 15.71 -9.70
CA SER A 469 17.85 14.38 -10.15
C SER A 469 16.38 14.36 -10.58
N LEU A 470 16.09 13.77 -11.75
CA LEU A 470 14.71 13.51 -12.14
C LEU A 470 14.06 12.47 -11.22
N SER A 471 14.77 11.85 -10.27
CA SER A 471 14.23 10.86 -9.33
C SER A 471 13.01 11.33 -8.53
N TYR A 472 12.80 12.64 -8.43
CA TYR A 472 11.60 13.21 -7.79
C TYR A 472 10.34 13.20 -8.68
N ILE A 473 10.50 12.97 -9.99
CA ILE A 473 9.37 12.83 -10.92
C ILE A 473 8.76 11.44 -10.75
N GLN A 474 7.48 11.42 -10.39
CA GLN A 474 6.68 10.22 -10.19
C GLN A 474 6.49 9.43 -11.50
N ASN A 475 6.37 8.11 -11.41
CA ASN A 475 6.32 7.23 -12.59
C ASN A 475 5.16 7.55 -13.56
N TYR A 476 3.99 7.92 -13.05
CA TYR A 476 2.86 8.33 -13.90
C TYR A 476 3.15 9.63 -14.68
N ALA A 477 3.99 10.52 -14.15
CA ALA A 477 4.36 11.76 -14.84
C ALA A 477 5.40 11.48 -15.92
N LEU A 478 6.26 10.47 -15.73
CA LEU A 478 7.14 9.98 -16.80
C LEU A 478 6.33 9.39 -17.94
N ASP A 479 5.30 8.59 -17.64
CA ASP A 479 4.38 8.05 -18.66
C ASP A 479 3.67 9.18 -19.43
N ASP A 480 3.20 10.23 -18.74
CA ASP A 480 2.63 11.42 -19.37
C ASP A 480 3.62 12.15 -20.30
N ILE A 481 4.88 12.33 -19.88
CA ILE A 481 5.94 12.91 -20.73
C ILE A 481 6.16 12.06 -21.98
N MET A 482 6.17 10.75 -21.84
CA MET A 482 6.48 9.85 -22.95
C MET A 482 5.33 9.71 -23.94
N LYS A 483 4.08 9.84 -23.46
CA LYS A 483 2.89 9.80 -24.32
C LYS A 483 2.59 11.13 -24.99
N GLU A 484 2.64 12.22 -24.23
CA GLU A 484 2.10 13.52 -24.66
C GLU A 484 3.19 14.59 -24.78
N GLY A 485 4.34 14.42 -24.12
CA GLY A 485 5.39 15.43 -24.06
C GLY A 485 6.06 15.70 -25.41
N MET A 486 6.60 16.90 -25.57
CA MET A 486 7.42 17.24 -26.73
C MET A 486 8.66 16.34 -26.81
N ARG A 487 9.07 16.01 -28.04
CA ARG A 487 10.20 15.10 -28.30
C ARG A 487 11.48 15.47 -27.53
N LYS A 488 11.81 16.77 -27.46
CA LYS A 488 12.97 17.25 -26.68
C LYS A 488 12.91 16.95 -25.18
N ILE A 489 11.72 16.93 -24.56
CA ILE A 489 11.58 16.53 -23.15
C ILE A 489 11.72 15.01 -23.04
N GLN A 490 11.11 14.26 -23.96
CA GLN A 490 11.23 12.81 -23.99
C GLN A 490 12.71 12.40 -24.06
N ASP A 491 13.44 12.96 -25.03
CA ASP A 491 14.87 12.68 -25.20
C ASP A 491 15.69 13.10 -23.96
N PHE A 492 15.38 14.25 -23.35
CA PHE A 492 16.03 14.69 -22.11
C PHE A 492 15.81 13.71 -20.95
N VAL A 493 14.57 13.28 -20.73
CA VAL A 493 14.22 12.34 -19.65
C VAL A 493 14.82 10.96 -19.91
N ILE A 494 14.80 10.46 -21.15
CA ILE A 494 15.41 9.18 -21.52
C ILE A 494 16.92 9.21 -21.25
N ASN A 495 17.60 10.29 -21.68
CA ASN A 495 19.03 10.44 -21.45
C ASN A 495 19.39 10.48 -19.96
N ASP A 496 18.59 11.17 -19.15
CA ASP A 496 18.78 11.21 -17.69
C ASP A 496 18.50 9.85 -17.02
N LEU A 497 17.47 9.12 -17.46
CA LEU A 497 17.20 7.75 -16.98
C LEU A 497 18.35 6.80 -17.33
N ILE A 498 18.86 6.86 -18.56
CA ILE A 498 20.03 6.08 -18.99
C ILE A 498 21.24 6.44 -18.11
N LYS A 499 21.52 7.73 -17.92
CA LYS A 499 22.63 8.18 -17.07
C LYS A 499 22.47 7.69 -15.63
N SER A 500 21.31 7.90 -15.02
CA SER A 500 21.01 7.48 -13.65
C SER A 500 21.15 5.97 -13.47
N PHE A 501 20.69 5.18 -14.45
CA PHE A 501 20.84 3.73 -14.42
C PHE A 501 22.29 3.28 -14.61
N LYS A 502 23.07 3.98 -15.46
CA LYS A 502 24.53 3.75 -15.61
C LYS A 502 25.32 4.00 -14.32
N ASP A 503 24.88 4.98 -13.54
CA ASP A 503 25.54 5.41 -12.31
C ASP A 503 25.17 4.53 -11.11
N ASN A 504 23.89 4.15 -10.97
CA ASN A 504 23.42 3.31 -9.86
C ASN A 504 22.27 2.37 -10.30
N PRO A 505 22.59 1.25 -10.97
CA PRO A 505 21.57 0.41 -11.58
C PRO A 505 20.62 -0.21 -10.56
N LEU A 506 21.15 -0.71 -9.43
CA LEU A 506 20.35 -1.42 -8.43
C LEU A 506 19.31 -0.52 -7.77
N ASN A 507 19.65 0.73 -7.43
CA ASN A 507 18.68 1.67 -6.85
C ASN A 507 17.65 2.17 -7.87
N GLN A 508 17.98 2.17 -9.16
CA GLN A 508 17.08 2.63 -10.23
C GLN A 508 16.18 1.51 -10.77
N LEU A 509 16.40 0.24 -10.41
CA LEU A 509 15.57 -0.89 -10.87
C LEU A 509 14.08 -0.66 -10.60
N GLN A 510 13.71 -0.19 -9.41
CA GLN A 510 12.30 0.00 -9.03
C GLN A 510 11.65 1.10 -9.88
N ARG A 511 12.42 2.14 -10.18
CA ARG A 511 11.94 3.25 -10.98
C ARG A 511 11.72 2.80 -12.43
N ILE A 512 12.69 2.07 -12.99
CA ILE A 512 12.61 1.60 -14.38
C ILE A 512 11.53 0.53 -14.53
N SER A 513 11.35 -0.36 -13.55
CA SER A 513 10.35 -1.44 -13.64
C SER A 513 8.92 -0.94 -13.80
N ASN A 514 8.66 0.29 -13.36
CA ASN A 514 7.36 0.97 -13.47
C ASN A 514 7.17 1.74 -14.78
N LEU A 515 8.16 1.78 -15.67
CA LEU A 515 8.04 2.35 -17.01
C LEU A 515 7.34 1.37 -17.97
N THR A 516 6.89 1.87 -19.12
CA THR A 516 6.37 1.02 -20.21
C THR A 516 7.48 0.15 -20.79
N GLU A 517 7.12 -1.02 -21.32
CA GLU A 517 8.07 -1.98 -21.90
C GLU A 517 9.06 -1.35 -22.88
N SER A 518 8.55 -0.62 -23.89
CA SER A 518 9.39 0.07 -24.87
C SER A 518 10.41 1.04 -24.26
N LEU A 519 10.07 1.76 -23.17
CA LEU A 519 11.01 2.68 -22.52
C LEU A 519 12.02 1.93 -21.64
N ARG A 520 11.58 0.86 -20.98
CA ARG A 520 12.46 0.01 -20.19
C ARG A 520 13.56 -0.54 -21.08
N ASP A 521 13.21 -1.16 -22.18
CA ASP A 521 14.16 -1.78 -23.10
C ASP A 521 15.14 -0.75 -23.66
N GLN A 522 14.65 0.43 -24.06
CA GLN A 522 15.51 1.52 -24.52
C GLN A 522 16.55 1.96 -23.47
N VAL A 523 16.15 2.07 -22.19
CA VAL A 523 17.07 2.43 -21.10
C VAL A 523 18.06 1.31 -20.83
N ILE A 524 17.60 0.06 -20.79
CA ILE A 524 18.41 -1.12 -20.53
C ILE A 524 19.45 -1.30 -21.64
N ASP A 525 19.05 -1.34 -22.90
CA ASP A 525 19.94 -1.58 -24.05
C ASP A 525 21.05 -0.53 -24.14
N ALA A 526 20.74 0.73 -23.84
CA ALA A 526 21.70 1.83 -23.87
C ALA A 526 22.69 1.83 -22.69
N ALA A 527 22.38 1.12 -21.60
CA ALA A 527 23.13 1.14 -20.35
C ALA A 527 23.88 -0.17 -20.04
N MET A 528 23.35 -1.32 -20.44
CA MET A 528 23.78 -2.64 -19.98
C MET A 528 25.27 -2.92 -20.26
N SER A 529 25.76 -2.53 -21.45
CA SER A 529 27.16 -2.69 -21.84
C SER A 529 28.14 -1.93 -20.93
N SER A 530 27.69 -0.85 -20.28
CA SER A 530 28.51 -0.03 -19.39
C SER A 530 28.75 -0.65 -18.00
N PHE A 531 28.04 -1.73 -17.66
CA PHE A 531 28.20 -2.41 -16.37
C PHE A 531 29.34 -3.42 -16.35
N LYS A 532 29.84 -3.78 -17.54
CA LYS A 532 30.94 -4.74 -17.68
C LYS A 532 32.12 -4.31 -16.82
N ASN A 533 32.55 -5.19 -15.92
CA ASN A 533 33.67 -4.99 -14.99
C ASN A 533 33.49 -3.86 -13.96
N LYS A 534 32.28 -3.29 -13.77
CA LYS A 534 32.03 -2.31 -12.71
C LYS A 534 31.74 -3.00 -11.36
N LYS A 535 32.17 -2.35 -10.27
CA LYS A 535 31.93 -2.77 -8.89
C LYS A 535 30.57 -2.26 -8.38
N LEU A 536 29.49 -2.90 -8.81
CA LEU A 536 28.12 -2.41 -8.56
C LEU A 536 27.51 -2.90 -7.23
N PHE A 537 28.09 -3.94 -6.63
CA PHE A 537 27.52 -4.65 -5.47
C PHE A 537 28.30 -4.41 -4.16
N GLU A 538 29.15 -3.37 -4.11
CA GLU A 538 30.05 -3.10 -2.96
C GLU A 538 29.35 -2.54 -1.72
N THR A 539 28.20 -1.88 -1.90
CA THR A 539 27.50 -1.19 -0.83
C THR A 539 26.26 -1.96 -0.41
N TYR A 540 26.21 -2.36 0.86
CA TYR A 540 25.09 -3.07 1.48
C TYR A 540 23.72 -2.50 1.09
N TRP A 541 23.48 -1.20 1.30
CA TRP A 541 22.18 -0.57 1.02
C TRP A 541 21.77 -0.66 -0.44
N VAL A 542 22.72 -0.54 -1.36
CA VAL A 542 22.47 -0.60 -2.81
C VAL A 542 22.10 -2.03 -3.23
N VAL A 543 22.79 -3.03 -2.67
CA VAL A 543 22.47 -4.45 -2.89
C VAL A 543 21.11 -4.79 -2.30
N ASN A 544 20.84 -4.37 -1.06
CA ASN A 544 19.58 -4.58 -0.36
C ASN A 544 18.37 -4.04 -1.15
N THR A 545 18.46 -2.79 -1.64
CA THR A 545 17.43 -2.17 -2.50
C THR A 545 17.25 -2.89 -3.83
N GLY A 546 18.36 -3.29 -4.47
CA GLY A 546 18.31 -4.07 -5.71
C GLY A 546 17.62 -5.43 -5.52
N LEU A 547 17.97 -6.16 -4.46
CA LEU A 547 17.36 -7.45 -4.11
C LEU A 547 15.89 -7.32 -3.76
N TRP A 548 15.51 -6.32 -2.96
CA TRP A 548 14.11 -6.07 -2.62
C TRP A 548 13.27 -5.80 -3.88
N THR A 549 13.78 -4.98 -4.79
CA THR A 549 13.10 -4.70 -6.06
C THR A 549 13.01 -5.94 -6.96
N ALA A 550 14.10 -6.70 -7.07
CA ALA A 550 14.16 -7.94 -7.85
C ALA A 550 13.21 -9.01 -7.27
N ASP A 551 13.00 -9.01 -5.96
CA ASP A 551 12.08 -9.92 -5.32
C ASP A 551 10.63 -9.57 -5.70
N GLU A 552 10.26 -8.29 -5.67
CA GLU A 552 8.90 -7.80 -5.95
C GLU A 552 8.48 -7.91 -7.42
N ASN A 553 9.42 -7.91 -8.37
CA ASN A 553 9.12 -7.77 -9.79
C ASN A 553 9.95 -8.71 -10.67
N THR A 554 9.29 -9.61 -11.41
CA THR A 554 9.93 -10.61 -12.28
C THR A 554 10.81 -9.99 -13.38
N TRP A 555 10.43 -8.84 -13.94
CA TRP A 555 11.27 -8.14 -14.93
C TRP A 555 12.53 -7.59 -14.26
N SER A 556 12.39 -6.95 -13.09
CA SER A 556 13.54 -6.47 -12.31
C SER A 556 14.47 -7.60 -11.90
N ARG A 557 13.93 -8.78 -11.58
CA ARG A 557 14.69 -9.99 -11.31
C ARG A 557 15.58 -10.40 -12.47
N GLY A 558 15.00 -10.47 -13.67
CA GLY A 558 15.75 -10.76 -14.90
C GLY A 558 16.90 -9.78 -15.15
N ILE A 559 16.63 -8.47 -14.99
CA ILE A 559 17.66 -7.43 -15.14
C ILE A 559 18.71 -7.52 -14.03
N PHE A 560 18.33 -7.79 -12.79
CA PHE A 560 19.26 -7.95 -11.68
C PHE A 560 20.27 -9.07 -11.96
N ILE A 561 19.82 -10.22 -12.46
CA ILE A 561 20.70 -11.34 -12.84
C ILE A 561 21.61 -10.97 -14.02
N GLN A 562 21.12 -10.22 -15.01
CA GLN A 562 21.96 -9.73 -16.11
C GLN A 562 23.04 -8.76 -15.62
N VAL A 563 22.70 -7.84 -14.72
CA VAL A 563 23.66 -6.91 -14.09
C VAL A 563 24.67 -7.69 -13.25
N LEU A 564 24.23 -8.70 -12.49
CA LEU A 564 25.09 -9.59 -11.71
C LEU A 564 26.10 -10.34 -12.60
N ALA A 565 25.67 -10.79 -13.78
CA ALA A 565 26.51 -11.50 -14.74
C ALA A 565 27.59 -10.61 -15.40
N LEU A 566 27.30 -9.32 -15.58
CA LEU A 566 28.22 -8.36 -16.23
C LEU A 566 29.16 -7.66 -15.25
N ALA A 567 28.74 -7.48 -14.00
CA ALA A 567 29.50 -6.75 -12.99
C ALA A 567 30.79 -7.48 -12.58
N HIS A 568 31.77 -6.71 -12.09
CA HIS A 568 32.91 -7.27 -11.38
C HIS A 568 32.52 -7.57 -9.93
N LEU A 569 32.32 -8.86 -9.62
CA LEU A 569 31.97 -9.32 -8.29
C LEU A 569 33.24 -9.54 -7.46
N THR A 570 33.48 -8.63 -6.51
CA THR A 570 34.51 -8.80 -5.47
C THR A 570 34.00 -9.71 -4.35
N ASP A 571 34.89 -10.14 -3.47
CA ASP A 571 34.53 -10.91 -2.27
C ASP A 571 33.48 -10.16 -1.42
N ARG A 572 33.66 -8.85 -1.21
CA ARG A 572 32.69 -7.98 -0.53
C ARG A 572 31.33 -7.92 -1.24
N SER A 573 31.32 -7.93 -2.57
CA SER A 573 30.09 -7.96 -3.36
C SER A 573 29.27 -9.23 -3.08
N ILE A 574 29.96 -10.37 -3.03
CA ILE A 574 29.35 -11.68 -2.79
C ILE A 574 28.82 -11.77 -1.36
N GLU A 575 29.59 -11.30 -0.38
CA GLU A 575 29.18 -11.22 1.02
C GLU A 575 27.89 -10.39 1.20
N ASN A 576 27.83 -9.19 0.61
CA ASN A 576 26.63 -8.35 0.66
C ASN A 576 25.40 -9.04 0.06
N ILE A 577 25.57 -9.80 -1.03
CA ILE A 577 24.47 -10.53 -1.67
C ILE A 577 23.98 -11.65 -0.76
N VAL A 578 24.90 -12.50 -0.26
CA VAL A 578 24.56 -13.65 0.58
C VAL A 578 23.88 -13.22 1.88
N ASN A 579 24.40 -12.16 2.53
CA ASN A 579 23.83 -11.64 3.78
C ASN A 579 22.39 -11.14 3.65
N GLN A 580 21.90 -10.87 2.44
CA GLN A 580 20.60 -10.23 2.22
C GLN A 580 19.63 -11.07 1.37
N MET A 581 20.13 -12.02 0.59
CA MET A 581 19.28 -12.79 -0.32
C MET A 581 18.28 -13.68 0.42
N PHE A 582 18.62 -14.22 1.60
CA PHE A 582 17.74 -15.11 2.36
C PHE A 582 16.60 -14.41 3.10
N GLU A 583 16.58 -13.08 3.09
CA GLU A 583 15.43 -12.28 3.51
C GLU A 583 14.40 -12.08 2.37
N ARG A 584 14.56 -12.77 1.24
CA ARG A 584 13.73 -12.64 0.03
C ARG A 584 12.96 -13.92 -0.25
N ARG A 585 12.08 -13.90 -1.25
CA ARG A 585 11.28 -15.07 -1.61
C ARG A 585 12.11 -16.05 -2.43
N TYR A 586 11.72 -17.31 -2.32
CA TYR A 586 12.40 -18.45 -2.93
C TYR A 586 12.78 -18.27 -4.43
N PRO A 587 11.95 -17.69 -5.33
CA PRO A 587 12.35 -17.54 -6.73
C PRO A 587 13.61 -16.69 -6.96
N LEU A 588 13.79 -15.59 -6.21
CA LEU A 588 14.99 -14.76 -6.34
C LEU A 588 16.22 -15.48 -5.77
N ILE A 589 16.04 -16.16 -4.64
CA ILE A 589 17.10 -16.95 -4.00
C ILE A 589 17.59 -18.03 -4.96
N ASN A 590 16.66 -18.76 -5.57
CA ASN A 590 16.96 -19.80 -6.54
C ASN A 590 17.71 -19.24 -7.76
N ASP A 591 17.28 -18.10 -8.33
CA ASP A 591 17.95 -17.49 -9.48
C ASP A 591 19.39 -17.05 -9.16
N ILE A 592 19.62 -16.44 -7.99
CA ILE A 592 20.96 -16.05 -7.53
C ILE A 592 21.82 -17.30 -7.27
N THR A 593 21.24 -18.30 -6.64
CA THR A 593 21.95 -19.55 -6.30
C THR A 593 22.35 -20.31 -7.56
N ASN A 594 21.45 -20.41 -8.55
CA ASN A 594 21.72 -21.02 -9.84
C ASN A 594 22.78 -20.24 -10.64
N PHE A 595 22.78 -18.90 -10.54
CA PHE A 595 23.83 -18.09 -11.16
C PHE A 595 25.23 -18.46 -10.64
N PHE A 596 25.41 -18.52 -9.32
CA PHE A 596 26.71 -18.86 -8.73
C PHE A 596 27.07 -20.35 -8.88
N ALA A 597 26.09 -21.26 -8.79
CA ALA A 597 26.29 -22.69 -9.01
C ALA A 597 26.69 -23.01 -10.46
N GLY A 598 26.17 -22.26 -11.43
CA GLY A 598 26.50 -22.37 -12.85
C GLY A 598 27.91 -21.88 -13.22
N LEU A 599 28.62 -21.21 -12.31
CA LEU A 599 30.01 -20.82 -12.53
C LEU A 599 30.94 -22.05 -12.49
N PRO A 600 32.05 -22.08 -13.25
CA PRO A 600 33.02 -23.17 -13.20
C PRO A 600 33.53 -23.41 -11.77
N GLY A 601 33.75 -24.67 -11.37
CA GLY A 601 34.19 -25.00 -10.00
C GLY A 601 35.51 -24.34 -9.56
N LYS A 602 36.39 -24.00 -10.52
CA LYS A 602 37.65 -23.27 -10.26
C LYS A 602 37.49 -21.74 -10.18
N ASP A 603 36.29 -21.22 -10.44
CA ASP A 603 36.02 -19.78 -10.38
C ASP A 603 36.06 -19.31 -8.92
N ARG A 604 36.93 -18.33 -8.65
CA ARG A 604 37.10 -17.75 -7.31
C ARG A 604 35.77 -17.26 -6.72
N ARG A 605 34.86 -16.71 -7.56
CA ARG A 605 33.56 -16.19 -7.12
C ARG A 605 32.67 -17.29 -6.58
N ARG A 606 32.63 -18.45 -7.25
CA ARG A 606 31.89 -19.62 -6.78
C ARG A 606 32.46 -20.13 -5.46
N LYS A 607 33.78 -20.27 -5.36
CA LYS A 607 34.44 -20.73 -4.13
C LYS A 607 34.11 -19.81 -2.94
N TYR A 608 34.21 -18.50 -3.15
CA TYR A 608 33.91 -17.53 -2.09
C TYR A 608 32.40 -17.48 -1.76
N PHE A 609 31.53 -17.62 -2.76
CA PHE A 609 30.09 -17.73 -2.54
C PHE A 609 29.73 -18.95 -1.69
N LEU A 610 30.30 -20.13 -1.98
CA LEU A 610 30.14 -21.33 -1.16
C LEU A 610 30.61 -21.11 0.29
N GLN A 611 31.76 -20.44 0.47
CA GLN A 611 32.27 -20.10 1.79
C GLN A 611 31.30 -19.19 2.56
N GLN A 612 30.76 -18.16 1.92
CA GLN A 612 29.79 -17.25 2.54
C GLN A 612 28.45 -17.94 2.82
N LEU A 613 27.97 -18.79 1.91
CA LEU A 613 26.81 -19.64 2.16
C LEU A 613 27.02 -20.53 3.39
N GLY A 614 28.21 -21.12 3.54
CA GLY A 614 28.56 -21.91 4.71
C GLY A 614 28.55 -21.10 6.00
N ALA A 615 29.09 -19.87 5.98
CA ALA A 615 29.05 -18.97 7.11
C ALA A 615 27.60 -18.58 7.49
N SER A 616 26.77 -18.23 6.50
CA SER A 616 25.35 -17.92 6.73
C SER A 616 24.57 -19.11 7.26
N LEU A 617 24.79 -20.31 6.70
CA LEU A 617 24.14 -21.54 7.14
C LEU A 617 24.53 -21.88 8.58
N SER A 618 25.80 -21.68 8.92
CA SER A 618 26.31 -21.86 10.28
C SER A 618 25.64 -20.92 11.29
N GLY A 619 25.33 -19.69 10.89
CA GLY A 619 24.65 -18.69 11.73
C GLY A 619 23.13 -18.85 11.80
N ASN A 620 22.50 -19.39 10.75
CA ASN A 620 21.07 -19.64 10.70
C ASN A 620 20.77 -20.89 9.86
N VAL A 621 20.54 -22.02 10.53
CA VAL A 621 20.27 -23.31 9.89
C VAL A 621 19.02 -23.31 9.00
N GLN A 622 18.03 -22.46 9.29
CA GLN A 622 16.75 -22.49 8.59
C GLN A 622 16.87 -22.05 7.13
N ILE A 623 17.96 -21.38 6.75
CA ILE A 623 18.19 -21.03 5.34
C ILE A 623 18.42 -22.28 4.47
N ALA A 624 18.75 -23.43 5.05
CA ALA A 624 18.92 -24.68 4.31
C ALA A 624 17.66 -25.11 3.54
N ALA A 625 16.47 -24.76 4.04
CA ALA A 625 15.22 -24.99 3.32
C ALA A 625 15.20 -24.31 1.93
N GLN A 626 16.00 -23.25 1.75
CA GLN A 626 16.00 -22.39 0.58
C GLN A 626 17.20 -22.62 -0.36
N ILE A 627 18.15 -23.47 0.03
CA ILE A 627 19.35 -23.79 -0.76
C ILE A 627 19.14 -25.13 -1.48
N PRO A 628 19.46 -25.26 -2.79
CA PRO A 628 19.39 -26.53 -3.51
C PRO A 628 20.27 -27.61 -2.86
N ALA A 629 19.75 -28.84 -2.77
CA ALA A 629 20.40 -29.96 -2.08
C ALA A 629 21.83 -30.25 -2.57
N ASP A 630 22.07 -30.19 -3.88
CA ASP A 630 23.39 -30.44 -4.46
C ASP A 630 24.42 -29.38 -4.00
N LEU A 631 23.98 -28.12 -3.90
CA LEU A 631 24.84 -27.02 -3.44
C LEU A 631 25.06 -27.07 -1.92
N LEU A 632 24.05 -27.49 -1.14
CA LEU A 632 24.21 -27.77 0.28
C LEU A 632 25.29 -28.84 0.51
N GLY A 633 25.30 -29.89 -0.31
CA GLY A 633 26.35 -30.92 -0.26
C GLY A 633 27.75 -30.33 -0.44
N GLU A 634 27.94 -29.46 -1.43
CA GLU A 634 29.23 -28.76 -1.66
C GLU A 634 29.63 -27.84 -0.50
N VAL A 635 28.68 -27.09 0.07
CA VAL A 635 28.94 -26.20 1.21
C VAL A 635 29.35 -27.01 2.44
N MET A 636 28.62 -28.09 2.72
CA MET A 636 28.80 -28.92 3.92
C MET A 636 30.10 -29.74 3.90
N GLN A 637 30.66 -30.05 2.73
CA GLN A 637 31.99 -30.69 2.62
C GLN A 637 33.11 -29.89 3.30
N SER A 638 32.94 -28.57 3.44
CA SER A 638 33.91 -27.69 4.07
C SER A 638 33.64 -27.39 5.55
N MET A 639 32.53 -27.89 6.10
CA MET A 639 32.15 -27.65 7.49
C MET A 639 32.84 -28.61 8.44
N ASP A 640 33.23 -28.11 9.60
CA ASP A 640 33.67 -28.98 10.68
C ASP A 640 32.50 -29.79 11.26
N PHE A 641 32.86 -30.87 11.94
CA PHE A 641 31.90 -31.82 12.48
C PHE A 641 31.00 -31.22 13.57
N GLU A 642 31.50 -30.26 14.35
CA GLU A 642 30.73 -29.61 15.42
C GLU A 642 29.62 -28.71 14.86
N THR A 643 29.93 -27.99 13.78
CA THR A 643 28.97 -27.21 13.02
C THR A 643 27.88 -28.12 12.44
N LEU A 644 28.24 -29.26 11.84
CA LEU A 644 27.27 -30.22 11.30
C LEU A 644 26.30 -30.74 12.38
N LEU A 645 26.79 -31.13 13.56
CA LEU A 645 25.94 -31.56 14.67
C LEU A 645 25.00 -30.44 15.15
N ARG A 646 25.51 -29.20 15.27
CA ARG A 646 24.68 -28.04 15.63
C ARG A 646 23.55 -27.81 14.62
N LEU A 647 23.84 -27.92 13.32
CA LEU A 647 22.82 -27.77 12.27
C LEU A 647 21.76 -28.86 12.38
N THR A 648 22.15 -30.13 12.53
CA THR A 648 21.22 -31.25 12.73
C THR A 648 20.30 -31.03 13.95
N ALA A 649 20.86 -30.51 15.04
CA ALA A 649 20.14 -30.28 16.30
C ALA A 649 19.15 -29.10 16.26
N THR A 650 19.34 -28.14 15.34
CA THR A 650 18.61 -26.87 15.33
C THR A 650 17.73 -26.67 14.09
N ALA A 651 17.93 -27.46 13.02
CA ALA A 651 17.11 -27.39 11.83
C ALA A 651 15.63 -27.65 12.18
N ASP A 652 14.70 -26.93 11.59
CA ASP A 652 13.29 -27.37 11.58
C ASP A 652 13.09 -28.52 10.58
N GLU A 653 11.86 -29.02 10.45
CA GLU A 653 11.56 -30.15 9.55
C GLU A 653 11.86 -29.85 8.07
N GLU A 654 11.66 -28.61 7.63
CA GLU A 654 11.86 -28.22 6.22
C GLU A 654 13.35 -28.08 5.89
N ALA A 655 14.10 -27.43 6.78
CA ALA A 655 15.55 -27.36 6.71
C ALA A 655 16.18 -28.76 6.83
N TRP A 656 15.66 -29.61 7.72
CA TRP A 656 16.16 -30.97 7.91
C TRP A 656 15.98 -31.84 6.67
N LYS A 657 14.83 -31.76 6.00
CA LYS A 657 14.57 -32.49 4.75
C LYS A 657 15.63 -32.24 3.67
N ASN A 658 16.15 -31.00 3.60
CA ASN A 658 17.19 -30.64 2.64
C ASN A 658 18.61 -30.96 3.15
N LEU A 659 18.85 -30.89 4.47
CA LEU A 659 20.15 -31.13 5.08
C LEU A 659 20.47 -32.63 5.22
N SER A 660 19.48 -33.46 5.53
CA SER A 660 19.66 -34.86 5.96
C SER A 660 20.51 -35.66 4.98
N LYS A 661 20.23 -35.58 3.67
CA LYS A 661 21.00 -36.26 2.63
C LYS A 661 22.49 -35.89 2.66
N SER A 662 22.80 -34.62 2.83
CA SER A 662 24.17 -34.11 2.89
C SER A 662 24.85 -34.46 4.21
N VAL A 663 24.10 -34.44 5.33
CA VAL A 663 24.59 -34.93 6.63
C VAL A 663 24.94 -36.42 6.54
N TYR A 664 24.07 -37.25 5.98
CA TYR A 664 24.32 -38.69 5.81
C TYR A 664 25.52 -38.97 4.91
N GLN A 665 25.70 -38.22 3.83
CA GLN A 665 26.88 -38.35 2.99
C GLN A 665 28.18 -38.01 3.76
N GLN A 666 28.17 -36.97 4.60
CA GLN A 666 29.33 -36.63 5.43
C GLN A 666 29.61 -37.67 6.52
N LEU A 667 28.56 -38.26 7.10
CA LEU A 667 28.71 -39.37 8.04
C LEU A 667 29.29 -40.62 7.36
N LEU A 668 28.82 -40.93 6.14
CA LEU A 668 29.35 -42.00 5.29
C LEU A 668 30.84 -41.83 4.98
N ASP A 669 31.26 -40.62 4.63
CA ASP A 669 32.66 -40.33 4.27
C ASP A 669 33.62 -40.55 5.46
N LYS A 670 33.13 -40.37 6.69
CA LYS A 670 33.90 -40.51 7.94
C LYS A 670 33.62 -41.79 8.73
N GLN A 671 32.75 -42.67 8.24
CA GLN A 671 32.22 -43.81 8.99
C GLN A 671 33.28 -44.81 9.49
N ASN A 672 34.47 -44.81 8.86
CA ASN A 672 35.56 -45.72 9.19
C ASN A 672 36.64 -45.08 10.08
N GLU A 673 36.47 -43.82 10.49
CA GLU A 673 37.39 -43.16 11.42
C GLU A 673 37.19 -43.72 12.84
N ALA A 674 38.26 -44.24 13.44
CA ALA A 674 38.20 -44.81 14.79
C ALA A 674 37.78 -43.75 15.83
N GLY A 675 36.82 -44.09 16.68
CA GLY A 675 36.23 -43.22 17.70
C GLY A 675 35.17 -42.25 17.18
N PHE A 676 34.94 -42.16 15.86
CA PHE A 676 33.98 -41.21 15.26
C PHE A 676 32.55 -41.45 15.74
N TRP A 677 32.06 -42.68 15.63
CA TRP A 677 30.70 -43.04 16.03
C TRP A 677 30.49 -42.93 17.54
N LYS A 678 31.50 -43.31 18.32
CA LYS A 678 31.47 -43.12 19.77
C LYS A 678 31.31 -41.64 20.13
N ASN A 679 32.15 -40.78 19.55
CA ASN A 679 32.08 -39.33 19.76
C ASN A 679 30.74 -38.72 19.29
N ILE A 680 30.15 -39.19 18.18
CA ILE A 680 28.81 -38.78 17.74
C ILE A 680 27.80 -39.07 18.84
N LEU A 681 27.72 -40.34 19.28
CA LEU A 681 26.68 -40.79 20.20
C LEU A 681 26.85 -40.17 21.60
N GLU A 682 28.08 -39.98 22.07
CA GLU A 682 28.36 -39.29 23.34
C GLU A 682 27.93 -37.81 23.29
N ARG A 683 28.20 -37.10 22.18
CA ARG A 683 27.75 -35.72 22.00
C ARG A 683 26.24 -35.59 21.89
N VAL A 684 25.55 -36.58 21.29
CA VAL A 684 24.08 -36.62 21.29
C VAL A 684 23.55 -36.65 22.72
N LEU A 685 24.18 -37.42 23.62
CA LEU A 685 23.80 -37.46 25.03
C LEU A 685 24.11 -36.16 25.77
N GLU A 686 25.30 -35.59 25.59
CA GLU A 686 25.72 -34.34 26.23
C GLU A 686 24.81 -33.16 25.84
N SER A 687 24.20 -33.21 24.65
CA SER A 687 23.37 -32.11 24.14
C SER A 687 22.01 -31.97 24.82
N GLU A 688 21.52 -33.01 25.50
CA GLU A 688 20.13 -33.12 26.02
C GLU A 688 19.04 -32.76 24.99
N ASN A 689 19.36 -32.78 23.68
CA ASN A 689 18.47 -32.28 22.63
C ASN A 689 17.65 -33.43 22.02
N GLU A 690 16.35 -33.45 22.31
CA GLU A 690 15.40 -34.46 21.81
C GLU A 690 15.33 -34.52 20.27
N VAL A 691 15.51 -33.39 19.57
CA VAL A 691 15.48 -33.32 18.10
C VAL A 691 16.72 -33.98 17.50
N LEU A 692 17.90 -33.70 18.06
CA LEU A 692 19.15 -34.35 17.63
C LEU A 692 19.09 -35.86 17.90
N SER A 693 18.58 -36.24 19.08
CA SER A 693 18.34 -37.63 19.44
C SER A 693 17.40 -38.31 18.45
N SER A 694 16.25 -37.72 18.12
CA SER A 694 15.31 -38.33 17.19
C SER A 694 15.88 -38.48 15.77
N ARG A 695 16.57 -37.46 15.26
CA ARG A 695 17.10 -37.43 13.88
C ARG A 695 18.29 -38.33 13.63
N LEU A 696 19.03 -38.70 14.67
CA LEU A 696 20.15 -39.63 14.55
C LEU A 696 19.76 -41.01 15.09
N ILE A 697 19.07 -41.12 16.22
CA ILE A 697 18.80 -42.43 16.85
C ILE A 697 17.58 -43.12 16.24
N ASP A 698 16.50 -42.38 15.98
CA ASP A 698 15.24 -42.96 15.50
C ASP A 698 15.15 -43.00 13.97
N ASP A 699 16.10 -42.38 13.26
CA ASP A 699 16.16 -42.37 11.81
C ASP A 699 16.69 -43.71 11.25
N GLN A 700 15.95 -44.30 10.31
CA GLN A 700 16.26 -45.61 9.74
C GLN A 700 17.52 -45.61 8.86
N GLU A 701 17.81 -44.51 8.15
CA GLU A 701 19.02 -44.39 7.33
C GLU A 701 20.25 -44.25 8.22
N PHE A 702 20.20 -43.42 9.27
CA PHE A 702 21.29 -43.36 10.26
C PHE A 702 21.50 -44.72 10.92
N PHE A 703 20.42 -45.38 11.36
CA PHE A 703 20.51 -46.70 11.97
C PHE A 703 21.23 -47.69 11.04
N LYS A 704 20.89 -47.72 9.75
CA LYS A 704 21.56 -48.57 8.77
C LYS A 704 23.06 -48.26 8.65
N LEU A 705 23.43 -46.98 8.56
CA LEU A 705 24.84 -46.56 8.51
C LEU A 705 25.60 -46.97 9.77
N PHE A 706 24.99 -46.76 10.94
CA PHE A 706 25.56 -47.21 12.21
C PHE A 706 25.70 -48.74 12.27
N GLN A 707 24.83 -49.51 11.63
CA GLN A 707 24.94 -50.96 11.57
C GLN A 707 26.05 -51.47 10.63
N GLU A 708 26.52 -50.65 9.68
CA GLU A 708 27.54 -51.02 8.68
C GLU A 708 28.96 -50.63 9.10
N GLN A 709 29.11 -49.75 10.09
CA GLN A 709 30.40 -49.28 10.60
C GLN A 709 31.17 -50.37 11.36
N THR A 710 32.51 -50.33 11.35
CA THR A 710 33.36 -51.40 11.91
C THR A 710 34.09 -51.06 13.23
N ASP A 711 33.94 -49.84 13.74
CA ASP A 711 34.56 -49.38 14.98
C ASP A 711 33.87 -49.99 16.22
N ALA A 712 34.61 -50.87 16.90
CA ALA A 712 34.13 -51.56 18.08
C ALA A 712 34.13 -50.71 19.36
N THR A 713 34.71 -49.49 19.36
CA THR A 713 34.68 -48.61 20.55
C THR A 713 33.26 -48.16 20.91
N VAL A 714 32.30 -48.28 19.99
CA VAL A 714 30.88 -47.97 20.24
C VAL A 714 30.27 -48.80 21.37
N ILE A 715 30.80 -50.00 21.64
CA ILE A 715 30.32 -50.86 22.73
C ILE A 715 30.73 -50.38 24.12
N GLU A 716 31.52 -49.30 24.22
CA GLU A 716 31.86 -48.67 25.50
C GLU A 716 30.75 -47.71 25.98
N ILE A 717 29.76 -47.42 25.12
CA ILE A 717 28.67 -46.51 25.43
C ILE A 717 27.68 -47.15 26.41
N THR A 718 27.54 -46.55 27.59
CA THR A 718 26.73 -47.13 28.67
C THR A 718 25.31 -46.57 28.81
N HIS A 719 24.87 -45.65 27.95
CA HIS A 719 23.57 -44.99 28.11
C HIS A 719 22.40 -45.87 27.62
N PRO A 720 21.31 -46.05 28.41
CA PRO A 720 20.21 -46.96 28.07
C PRO A 720 19.52 -46.70 26.73
N VAL A 721 19.45 -45.44 26.28
CA VAL A 721 18.81 -45.05 25.01
C VAL A 721 19.40 -45.78 23.79
N PHE A 722 20.69 -46.14 23.85
CA PHE A 722 21.39 -46.79 22.74
C PHE A 722 21.38 -48.32 22.84
N GLU A 723 20.80 -48.91 23.88
CA GLU A 723 20.90 -50.35 24.13
C GLU A 723 20.41 -51.18 22.95
N LYS A 724 19.28 -50.78 22.34
CA LYS A 724 18.72 -51.46 21.16
C LYS A 724 19.62 -51.32 19.93
N VAL A 725 20.21 -50.13 19.74
CA VAL A 725 21.05 -49.81 18.58
C VAL A 725 22.39 -50.54 18.64
N LEU A 726 23.03 -50.49 19.81
CA LEU A 726 24.26 -51.22 20.10
C LEU A 726 24.06 -52.73 20.00
N LEU A 727 22.93 -53.26 20.49
CA LEU A 727 22.64 -54.70 20.38
C LEU A 727 22.49 -55.13 18.92
N GLY A 728 21.86 -54.31 18.07
CA GLY A 728 21.83 -54.55 16.63
C GLY A 728 23.25 -54.65 16.05
N TRP A 729 24.12 -53.70 16.43
CA TRP A 729 25.48 -53.64 15.92
C TRP A 729 26.31 -54.86 16.35
N VAL A 730 26.22 -55.21 17.62
CA VAL A 730 26.88 -56.38 18.20
C VAL A 730 26.47 -57.68 17.48
N LYS A 731 25.19 -57.83 17.12
CA LYS A 731 24.72 -58.99 16.36
C LYS A 731 25.24 -59.01 14.92
N ASN A 732 25.30 -57.86 14.27
CA ASN A 732 25.83 -57.76 12.90
C ASN A 732 27.36 -57.96 12.84
N HIS A 733 28.06 -57.68 13.93
CA HIS A 733 29.51 -57.79 14.05
C HIS A 733 29.96 -58.93 14.97
N GLU A 734 29.17 -60.01 15.04
CA GLU A 734 29.40 -61.12 15.96
C GLU A 734 30.82 -61.72 15.85
N LEU A 735 31.41 -61.68 14.65
CA LEU A 735 32.75 -62.21 14.37
C LEU A 735 33.89 -61.45 15.08
N VAL A 736 33.66 -60.20 15.51
CA VAL A 736 34.66 -59.39 16.25
C VAL A 736 34.84 -59.92 17.67
N PHE A 737 33.84 -60.60 18.23
CA PHE A 737 33.83 -61.08 19.60
C PHE A 737 34.37 -62.51 19.68
N THR A 738 35.70 -62.62 19.77
CA THR A 738 36.40 -63.89 19.96
C THR A 738 36.78 -64.11 21.42
N MET A 739 37.03 -65.36 21.80
CA MET A 739 37.37 -65.70 23.18
C MET A 739 38.69 -65.05 23.61
N GLY A 740 38.68 -64.35 24.74
CA GLY A 740 39.85 -63.61 25.24
C GLY A 740 40.07 -62.24 24.58
N SER A 741 39.23 -61.82 23.63
CA SER A 741 39.29 -60.46 23.09
C SER A 741 38.85 -59.42 24.13
N ALA A 742 39.48 -58.25 24.09
CA ALA A 742 39.08 -57.12 24.95
C ALA A 742 37.62 -56.72 24.72
N HIS A 743 37.14 -56.76 23.47
CA HIS A 743 35.76 -56.41 23.10
C HIS A 743 34.72 -57.36 23.71
N LEU A 744 34.98 -58.67 23.74
CA LEU A 744 34.09 -59.62 24.42
C LEU A 744 34.07 -59.36 25.92
N GLY A 745 35.23 -59.05 26.51
CA GLY A 745 35.34 -58.60 27.90
C GLY A 745 34.45 -57.38 28.17
N THR A 746 34.56 -56.32 27.36
CA THR A 746 33.74 -55.11 27.49
C THR A 746 32.25 -55.42 27.48
N LEU A 747 31.77 -56.35 26.63
CA LEU A 747 30.37 -56.78 26.63
C LEU A 747 30.01 -57.54 27.91
N CYS A 748 30.81 -58.51 28.35
CA CYS A 748 30.56 -59.28 29.57
C CYS A 748 30.53 -58.41 30.84
N PHE A 749 31.17 -57.24 30.82
CA PHE A 749 31.18 -56.26 31.92
C PHE A 749 30.28 -55.06 31.68
N HIS A 750 29.48 -55.07 30.62
CA HIS A 750 28.75 -53.90 30.19
C HIS A 750 27.66 -53.49 31.19
N LYS A 751 27.45 -52.18 31.36
CA LYS A 751 26.39 -51.66 32.27
C LYS A 751 24.99 -51.98 31.76
N LEU A 752 24.80 -51.94 30.44
CA LEU A 752 23.52 -52.25 29.79
C LEU A 752 23.22 -53.76 29.84
N PRO A 753 22.13 -54.20 30.50
CA PRO A 753 21.85 -55.61 30.75
C PRO A 753 21.78 -56.48 29.49
N THR A 754 21.20 -55.98 28.40
CA THR A 754 20.95 -56.78 27.20
C THR A 754 22.24 -57.05 26.43
N LEU A 755 23.13 -56.06 26.36
CA LEU A 755 24.47 -56.23 25.80
C LEU A 755 25.31 -57.18 26.66
N ARG A 756 25.20 -57.04 27.98
CA ARG A 756 25.85 -57.93 28.94
C ARG A 756 25.39 -59.37 28.77
N GLN A 757 24.09 -59.60 28.76
CA GLN A 757 23.51 -60.93 28.56
C GLN A 757 23.94 -61.55 27.22
N TRP A 758 23.98 -60.76 26.14
CA TRP A 758 24.48 -61.23 24.86
C TRP A 758 25.96 -61.62 24.93
N GLY A 759 26.81 -60.77 25.53
CA GLY A 759 28.24 -61.05 25.71
C GLY A 759 28.48 -62.31 26.55
N LEU A 760 27.74 -62.48 27.65
CA LEU A 760 27.80 -63.67 28.49
C LEU A 760 27.37 -64.93 27.74
N ALA A 761 26.31 -64.87 26.95
CA ALA A 761 25.87 -65.99 26.11
C ALA A 761 26.91 -66.34 25.05
N LYS A 762 27.53 -65.33 24.41
CA LYS A 762 28.60 -65.50 23.43
C LYS A 762 29.85 -66.12 24.06
N ALA A 763 30.26 -65.66 25.24
CA ALA A 763 31.37 -66.24 25.99
C ALA A 763 31.12 -67.71 26.35
N LYS A 764 29.90 -68.07 26.79
CA LYS A 764 29.50 -69.47 27.03
C LYS A 764 29.62 -70.32 25.76
N ALA A 765 29.12 -69.82 24.63
CA ALA A 765 29.16 -70.54 23.34
C ALA A 765 30.59 -70.76 22.81
N LEU A 766 31.51 -69.82 23.08
CA LEU A 766 32.91 -69.91 22.66
C LEU A 766 33.77 -70.78 23.59
N GLY A 767 33.27 -71.12 24.78
CA GLY A 767 34.02 -71.82 25.82
C GLY A 767 34.82 -70.86 26.69
N ILE A 768 34.34 -70.63 27.92
CA ILE A 768 35.01 -69.76 28.89
C ILE A 768 36.35 -70.40 29.29
N SER A 769 37.43 -69.61 29.27
CA SER A 769 38.74 -70.01 29.77
C SER A 769 38.89 -69.68 31.25
N LEU A 770 39.83 -70.35 31.93
CA LEU A 770 40.11 -70.13 33.36
C LEU A 770 40.34 -68.63 33.68
N ASN A 771 41.26 -67.99 32.97
CA ASN A 771 41.62 -66.59 33.22
C ASN A 771 40.44 -65.62 32.98
N PHE A 772 39.66 -65.86 31.92
CA PHE A 772 38.51 -65.01 31.61
C PHE A 772 37.35 -65.23 32.61
N GLY A 773 37.12 -66.48 33.01
CA GLY A 773 36.19 -66.82 34.09
C GLY A 773 36.58 -66.14 35.39
N LEU A 774 37.86 -66.12 35.74
CA LEU A 774 38.34 -65.43 36.95
C LEU A 774 38.08 -63.92 36.87
N GLN A 775 38.44 -63.27 35.76
CA GLN A 775 38.13 -61.85 35.51
C GLN A 775 36.62 -61.57 35.63
N MET A 776 35.79 -62.50 35.17
CA MET A 776 34.34 -62.41 35.30
C MET A 776 33.84 -62.47 36.74
N LEU A 777 34.44 -63.32 37.57
CA LEU A 777 34.11 -63.40 38.99
C LEU A 777 34.59 -62.15 39.75
N GLU A 778 35.75 -61.63 39.37
CA GLU A 778 36.36 -60.44 39.97
C GLU A 778 35.64 -59.14 39.61
N SER A 779 34.83 -59.14 38.55
CA SER A 779 34.10 -57.95 38.08
C SER A 779 33.10 -57.37 39.10
N GLY A 780 32.61 -58.17 40.05
CA GLY A 780 31.58 -57.74 41.00
C GLY A 780 30.18 -57.57 40.40
N ILE A 781 29.98 -57.86 39.10
CA ILE A 781 28.70 -57.70 38.41
C ILE A 781 27.87 -59.00 38.57
N PRO A 782 26.67 -58.98 39.19
CA PRO A 782 25.95 -60.19 39.58
C PRO A 782 25.76 -61.24 38.47
N ASP A 783 25.27 -60.85 37.30
CA ASP A 783 25.01 -61.79 36.18
C ASP A 783 26.30 -62.40 35.62
N THR A 784 27.36 -61.59 35.57
CA THR A 784 28.68 -61.96 35.08
C THR A 784 29.37 -62.91 36.05
N MET A 785 29.30 -62.60 37.35
CA MET A 785 29.75 -63.48 38.41
C MET A 785 28.99 -64.80 38.39
N GLN A 786 27.66 -64.78 38.26
CA GLN A 786 26.85 -66.00 38.22
C GLN A 786 27.25 -66.89 37.04
N THR A 787 27.42 -66.30 35.85
CA THR A 787 27.89 -67.04 34.66
C THR A 787 29.25 -67.70 34.90
N SER A 788 30.16 -67.01 35.58
CA SER A 788 31.47 -67.55 35.90
C SER A 788 31.41 -68.63 37.01
N LYS A 789 30.57 -68.45 38.04
CA LYS A 789 30.29 -69.51 39.03
C LYS A 789 29.76 -70.77 38.36
N ASP A 790 28.83 -70.63 37.42
CA ASP A 790 28.29 -71.76 36.66
C ASP A 790 29.39 -72.49 35.88
N TYR A 791 30.32 -71.73 35.26
CA TYR A 791 31.48 -72.30 34.57
C TYR A 791 32.38 -73.11 35.51
N PHE A 792 32.82 -72.51 36.62
CA PHE A 792 33.69 -73.18 37.59
C PHE A 792 33.02 -74.43 38.17
N ASN A 793 31.74 -74.32 38.57
CA ASN A 793 30.96 -75.44 39.08
C ASN A 793 30.70 -76.52 38.02
N GLY A 794 30.76 -76.17 36.74
CA GLY A 794 30.65 -77.10 35.61
C GLY A 794 31.95 -77.81 35.23
N LEU A 795 33.10 -77.43 35.81
CA LEU A 795 34.38 -78.08 35.48
C LEU A 795 34.37 -79.56 35.85
N PRO A 796 34.88 -80.46 34.98
CA PRO A 796 34.94 -81.89 35.25
C PRO A 796 35.68 -82.19 36.55
N THR A 797 35.02 -82.93 37.43
CA THR A 797 35.59 -83.29 38.73
C THR A 797 36.80 -84.22 38.58
N GLY A 798 37.89 -83.92 39.26
CA GLY A 798 39.18 -84.61 39.25
C GLY A 798 40.12 -84.21 38.11
N SER A 799 39.82 -83.14 37.37
CA SER A 799 40.64 -82.69 36.24
C SER A 799 41.75 -81.73 36.68
N ASP A 800 42.83 -81.65 35.88
CA ASP A 800 43.88 -80.64 36.10
C ASP A 800 43.30 -79.22 36.06
N GLN A 801 42.29 -78.98 35.21
CA GLN A 801 41.57 -77.71 35.12
C GLN A 801 40.82 -77.35 36.41
N GLU A 802 40.26 -78.34 37.12
CA GLU A 802 39.62 -78.13 38.42
C GLU A 802 40.65 -77.72 39.48
N SER A 803 41.83 -78.36 39.47
CA SER A 803 42.90 -78.06 40.42
C SER A 803 43.49 -76.66 40.19
N GLU A 804 43.78 -76.31 38.93
CA GLU A 804 44.22 -74.96 38.55
C GLU A 804 43.16 -73.90 38.88
N ALA A 805 41.88 -74.19 38.62
CA ALA A 805 40.78 -73.30 38.96
C ALA A 805 40.66 -73.06 40.47
N ALA A 806 40.76 -74.12 41.27
CA ALA A 806 40.70 -74.01 42.73
C ALA A 806 41.81 -73.11 43.28
N LEU A 807 43.03 -73.23 42.77
CA LEU A 807 44.16 -72.37 43.13
C LEU A 807 43.91 -70.92 42.70
N ALA A 808 43.57 -70.69 41.43
CA ALA A 808 43.33 -69.36 40.90
C ALA A 808 42.19 -68.61 41.63
N LEU A 809 41.13 -69.31 42.02
CA LEU A 809 40.03 -68.74 42.80
C LEU A 809 40.46 -68.34 44.22
N CYS A 810 41.29 -69.17 44.86
CA CYS A 810 41.78 -68.91 46.21
C CYS A 810 42.86 -67.82 46.26
N ASP A 811 43.62 -67.66 45.17
CA ASP A 811 44.68 -66.65 45.03
C ASP A 811 44.14 -65.29 44.53
N SER A 812 42.86 -65.20 44.19
CA SER A 812 42.27 -63.95 43.71
C SER A 812 42.44 -62.82 44.73
N PRO A 813 42.77 -61.58 44.30
CA PRO A 813 42.77 -60.41 45.19
C PRO A 813 41.38 -60.10 45.75
N SER A 814 40.29 -60.54 45.11
CA SER A 814 38.92 -60.31 45.58
C SER A 814 38.54 -61.25 46.71
N LYS A 815 38.19 -60.70 47.88
CA LYS A 815 37.75 -61.47 49.05
C LYS A 815 36.51 -62.33 48.74
N GLU A 816 35.61 -61.85 47.90
CA GLU A 816 34.40 -62.57 47.49
C GLU A 816 34.72 -63.75 46.57
N VAL A 817 35.69 -63.57 45.67
CA VAL A 817 36.19 -64.63 44.79
C VAL A 817 36.91 -65.70 45.60
N ARG A 818 37.75 -65.30 46.58
CA ARG A 818 38.37 -66.25 47.52
C ARG A 818 37.33 -67.00 48.34
N ALA A 819 36.30 -66.32 48.84
CA ALA A 819 35.22 -66.98 49.57
C ALA A 819 34.52 -68.03 48.69
N PHE A 820 34.25 -67.73 47.43
CA PHE A 820 33.74 -68.70 46.46
C PHE A 820 34.75 -69.81 46.16
N GLY A 821 36.04 -69.51 46.03
CA GLY A 821 37.09 -70.52 45.88
C GLY A 821 37.14 -71.52 47.04
N MET A 822 36.97 -71.03 48.27
CA MET A 822 36.87 -71.87 49.45
C MET A 822 35.58 -72.67 49.52
N GLU A 823 34.46 -72.11 49.05
CA GLU A 823 33.22 -72.86 48.87
C GLU A 823 33.39 -73.97 47.83
N PHE A 824 34.01 -73.65 46.69
CA PHE A 824 34.32 -74.58 45.60
C PHE A 824 35.20 -75.74 46.09
N LEU A 825 36.27 -75.44 46.84
CA LEU A 825 37.10 -76.44 47.51
C LEU A 825 36.30 -77.30 48.50
N GLY A 826 35.45 -76.66 49.31
CA GLY A 826 34.63 -77.34 50.32
C GLY A 826 33.62 -78.32 49.71
N GLN A 827 32.95 -77.92 48.61
CA GLN A 827 31.99 -78.77 47.89
C GLN A 827 32.66 -79.99 47.24
N ARG A 828 33.95 -79.89 46.92
CA ARG A 828 34.72 -80.95 46.23
C ARG A 828 35.78 -81.61 47.12
N LYS A 829 35.67 -81.41 48.44
CA LYS A 829 36.62 -81.78 49.50
C LYS A 829 37.10 -83.23 49.47
N GLU A 830 36.21 -84.19 49.21
CA GLU A 830 36.54 -85.62 49.25
C GLU A 830 37.61 -86.03 48.21
N LYS A 831 37.82 -85.24 47.15
CA LYS A 831 38.74 -85.58 46.06
C LYS A 831 40.07 -84.82 46.07
N PHE A 832 40.15 -83.71 46.80
CA PHE A 832 41.46 -83.06 47.05
C PHE A 832 42.36 -83.88 47.99
N LYS A 833 41.82 -84.92 48.64
CA LYS A 833 42.59 -85.88 49.46
C LYS A 833 43.73 -86.55 48.68
N ASP A 834 43.56 -86.74 47.38
CA ASP A 834 44.54 -87.40 46.52
C ASP A 834 45.51 -86.41 45.82
N HIS A 835 45.37 -85.10 46.05
CA HIS A 835 46.15 -84.04 45.40
C HIS A 835 46.83 -83.12 46.43
N PRO A 836 47.82 -83.62 47.20
CA PRO A 836 48.49 -82.85 48.24
C PRO A 836 49.23 -81.60 47.72
N GLN A 837 49.52 -81.55 46.42
CA GLN A 837 50.15 -80.40 45.77
C GLN A 837 49.27 -79.14 45.86
N VAL A 838 47.94 -79.27 45.77
CA VAL A 838 47.01 -78.12 45.91
C VAL A 838 47.09 -77.53 47.32
N LEU A 839 47.11 -78.40 48.35
CA LEU A 839 47.30 -77.96 49.74
C LEU A 839 48.68 -77.35 49.97
N ALA A 840 49.71 -77.85 49.28
CA ALA A 840 51.06 -77.29 49.34
C ALA A 840 51.09 -75.86 48.76
N PHE A 841 50.44 -75.60 47.63
CA PHE A 841 50.33 -74.24 47.09
C PHE A 841 49.50 -73.32 47.99
N LEU A 842 48.32 -73.76 48.43
CA LEU A 842 47.47 -72.98 49.33
C LEU A 842 48.13 -72.70 50.70
N SER A 843 49.07 -73.53 51.13
CA SER A 843 49.82 -73.33 52.38
C SER A 843 50.66 -72.04 52.35
N GLU A 844 51.05 -71.57 51.17
CA GLU A 844 51.82 -70.33 51.03
C GLU A 844 50.91 -69.08 51.04
N HIS A 845 49.59 -69.27 51.01
CA HIS A 845 48.64 -68.17 50.93
C HIS A 845 48.55 -67.39 52.26
N ALA A 846 48.49 -66.05 52.17
CA ALA A 846 48.49 -65.17 53.34
C ALA A 846 47.11 -64.98 54.00
N ASP A 847 46.02 -65.35 53.33
CA ASP A 847 44.65 -65.15 53.83
C ASP A 847 44.32 -66.13 54.96
N ALA A 848 43.85 -65.58 56.08
CA ALA A 848 43.57 -66.32 57.31
C ALA A 848 42.51 -67.42 57.14
N TYR A 849 41.59 -67.26 56.20
CA TYR A 849 40.53 -68.24 55.95
C TYR A 849 41.06 -69.44 55.14
N VAL A 850 41.88 -69.17 54.11
CA VAL A 850 42.59 -70.21 53.34
C VAL A 850 43.53 -70.99 54.26
N GLN A 851 44.30 -70.30 55.11
CA GLN A 851 45.17 -70.95 56.09
C GLN A 851 44.40 -71.79 57.10
N ALA A 852 43.22 -71.35 57.56
CA ALA A 852 42.41 -72.15 58.48
C ALA A 852 41.90 -73.44 57.82
N PHE A 853 41.59 -73.39 56.53
CA PHE A 853 41.23 -74.58 55.75
C PHE A 853 42.43 -75.51 55.56
N VAL A 854 43.57 -74.99 55.10
CA VAL A 854 44.80 -75.80 54.92
C VAL A 854 45.20 -76.46 56.23
N SER A 855 45.19 -75.73 57.35
CA SER A 855 45.52 -76.30 58.65
C SER A 855 44.53 -77.38 59.09
N GLN A 856 43.24 -77.22 58.76
CA GLN A 856 42.22 -78.22 59.06
C GLN A 856 42.42 -79.48 58.23
N GLU A 857 42.67 -79.34 56.93
CA GLU A 857 42.88 -80.47 56.02
C GLU A 857 44.16 -81.24 56.34
N ILE A 858 45.26 -80.56 56.69
CA ILE A 858 46.49 -81.19 57.18
C ILE A 858 46.17 -82.08 58.40
N SER A 859 45.40 -81.58 59.37
CA SER A 859 45.01 -82.35 60.55
C SER A 859 44.09 -83.53 60.22
N LEU A 860 43.09 -83.32 59.36
CA LEU A 860 42.12 -84.36 58.99
C LEU A 860 42.76 -85.49 58.18
N GLN A 861 43.71 -85.16 57.31
CA GLN A 861 44.38 -86.11 56.41
C GLN A 861 45.69 -86.65 57.00
N GLN A 862 46.12 -86.18 58.17
CA GLN A 862 47.37 -86.56 58.84
C GLN A 862 48.60 -86.42 57.91
N LEU A 863 48.67 -85.31 57.17
CA LEU A 863 49.75 -85.09 56.19
C LEU A 863 51.09 -84.85 56.89
N ASN A 864 52.14 -85.51 56.42
CA ASN A 864 53.51 -85.37 56.94
C ASN A 864 54.51 -84.99 55.83
N GLN A 865 54.16 -83.99 55.04
CA GLN A 865 54.97 -83.54 53.91
C GLN A 865 55.80 -82.30 54.27
N PRO A 866 56.93 -82.03 53.59
CA PRO A 866 57.82 -80.92 53.95
C PRO A 866 57.15 -79.54 54.05
N PHE A 867 56.11 -79.28 53.24
CA PHE A 867 55.39 -78.00 53.30
C PHE A 867 54.62 -77.80 54.61
N VAL A 868 54.22 -78.89 55.29
CA VAL A 868 53.46 -78.84 56.55
C VAL A 868 54.31 -78.21 57.65
N GLU A 869 55.57 -78.61 57.76
CA GLU A 869 56.50 -78.02 58.73
C GLU A 869 56.67 -76.51 58.49
N ARG A 870 56.88 -76.11 57.23
CA ARG A 870 57.00 -74.70 56.85
C ARG A 870 55.71 -73.92 57.16
N PHE A 871 54.55 -74.46 56.82
CA PHE A 871 53.25 -73.87 57.08
C PHE A 871 53.02 -73.66 58.58
N ASP A 872 53.32 -74.67 59.39
CA ASP A 872 53.12 -74.64 60.84
C ASP A 872 54.01 -73.56 61.50
N LYS A 873 55.28 -73.47 61.08
CA LYS A 873 56.20 -72.42 61.53
C LYS A 873 55.67 -71.02 61.20
N GLU A 874 55.26 -70.80 59.95
CA GLU A 874 54.77 -69.50 59.49
C GLU A 874 53.47 -69.12 60.21
N VAL A 875 52.47 -70.02 60.26
CA VAL A 875 51.18 -69.74 60.91
C VAL A 875 51.36 -69.40 62.39
N LEU A 876 52.22 -70.11 63.14
CA LEU A 876 52.48 -69.82 64.55
C LEU A 876 53.11 -68.43 64.76
N ARG A 877 54.05 -68.03 63.88
CA ARG A 877 54.73 -66.72 63.91
C ARG A 877 53.80 -65.54 63.66
N MET A 878 52.69 -65.74 62.94
CA MET A 878 51.81 -64.64 62.54
C MET A 878 51.16 -63.93 63.73
N LYS A 879 51.41 -62.62 63.90
CA LYS A 879 50.78 -61.85 64.98
C LYS A 879 49.35 -61.46 64.61
N ASN A 880 48.40 -61.65 65.53
CA ASN A 880 47.00 -61.17 65.45
C ASN A 880 46.20 -61.56 64.19
N ARG A 881 46.58 -62.63 63.47
CA ARG A 881 45.84 -63.19 62.33
C ARG A 881 45.81 -64.71 62.37
N SER A 882 44.89 -65.31 61.59
CA SER A 882 44.82 -66.76 61.37
C SER A 882 44.63 -67.59 62.64
N ARG A 883 43.86 -67.07 63.61
CA ARG A 883 43.66 -67.71 64.93
C ARG A 883 43.21 -69.16 64.83
N LYS A 884 42.23 -69.47 63.96
CA LYS A 884 41.76 -70.84 63.73
C LYS A 884 42.89 -71.74 63.20
N ALA A 885 43.68 -71.23 62.25
CA ALA A 885 44.81 -71.97 61.70
C ALA A 885 45.86 -72.28 62.78
N LYS A 886 46.15 -71.28 63.62
CA LYS A 886 47.03 -71.43 64.78
C LYS A 886 46.54 -72.49 65.75
N GLU A 887 45.28 -72.45 66.17
CA GLU A 887 44.78 -73.43 67.15
C GLU A 887 44.83 -74.87 66.60
N HIS A 888 44.53 -75.11 65.31
CA HIS A 888 44.71 -76.42 64.70
C HIS A 888 46.18 -76.86 64.69
N THR A 889 47.09 -75.93 64.37
CA THR A 889 48.53 -76.17 64.35
C THR A 889 49.08 -76.46 65.74
N LYS A 890 48.68 -75.67 66.74
CA LYS A 890 49.03 -75.89 68.14
C LYS A 890 48.62 -77.25 68.64
N LYS A 891 47.40 -77.68 68.32
CA LYS A 891 46.89 -79.00 68.71
C LYS A 891 47.74 -80.12 68.09
N ARG A 892 48.11 -80.00 66.81
CA ARG A 892 49.03 -80.97 66.17
C ARG A 892 50.39 -80.98 66.84
N VAL A 893 50.97 -79.80 67.09
CA VAL A 893 52.28 -79.66 67.75
C VAL A 893 52.24 -80.21 69.18
N GLU A 894 51.13 -80.08 69.90
CA GLU A 894 50.95 -80.69 71.23
C GLU A 894 50.94 -82.22 71.18
N GLU A 895 50.33 -82.79 70.14
CA GLU A 895 50.21 -84.23 69.94
C GLU A 895 51.56 -84.85 69.50
N THR A 896 52.32 -84.17 68.64
CA THR A 896 53.58 -84.71 68.08
C THR A 896 54.84 -84.23 68.79
N LEU A 897 54.77 -83.10 69.49
CA LEU A 897 55.91 -82.31 70.00
C LEU A 897 56.93 -81.91 68.91
N GLN A 898 56.57 -82.02 67.64
CA GLN A 898 57.44 -81.72 66.49
C GLN A 898 57.31 -80.24 66.10
N MET A 899 58.03 -79.38 66.81
CA MET A 899 58.20 -77.96 66.48
C MET A 899 59.58 -77.49 66.90
N ASP A 900 60.14 -76.58 66.11
CA ASP A 900 61.44 -75.96 66.39
C ASP A 900 61.37 -75.11 67.67
N ALA A 901 62.32 -75.32 68.59
CA ALA A 901 62.39 -74.59 69.86
C ALA A 901 62.57 -73.08 69.65
N GLU A 902 63.24 -72.64 68.57
CA GLU A 902 63.34 -71.22 68.24
C GLU A 902 61.99 -70.61 67.88
N VAL A 903 61.16 -71.31 67.11
CA VAL A 903 59.82 -70.84 66.76
C VAL A 903 58.94 -70.73 68.00
N LEU A 904 59.04 -71.70 68.92
CA LEU A 904 58.33 -71.63 70.20
C LEU A 904 58.84 -70.47 71.08
N LYS A 905 60.15 -70.17 71.10
CA LYS A 905 60.70 -69.00 71.78
C LYS A 905 60.19 -67.68 71.17
N GLU A 906 60.12 -67.60 69.85
CA GLU A 906 59.54 -66.44 69.16
C GLU A 906 58.06 -66.24 69.52
N VAL A 907 57.27 -67.32 69.58
CA VAL A 907 55.85 -67.27 69.97
C VAL A 907 55.69 -66.93 71.45
N ALA A 908 56.54 -67.46 72.33
CA ALA A 908 56.60 -67.13 73.77
C ALA A 908 56.86 -65.63 74.00
N ARG A 909 57.66 -65.00 73.13
CA ARG A 909 57.94 -63.56 73.15
C ARG A 909 56.90 -62.72 72.41
N SER A 910 55.92 -63.35 71.76
CA SER A 910 54.88 -62.63 71.01
C SER A 910 53.87 -61.97 71.96
N GLY A 911 53.31 -60.82 71.58
CA GLY A 911 52.45 -60.01 72.45
C GLY A 911 51.08 -60.60 72.83
N GLY A 912 50.75 -61.81 72.40
CA GLY A 912 49.50 -62.50 72.72
C GLY A 912 49.66 -63.41 73.93
N ARG A 913 49.14 -63.01 75.10
CA ARG A 913 49.29 -63.73 76.39
C ARG A 913 49.01 -65.24 76.29
N THR A 914 47.91 -65.63 75.63
CA THR A 914 47.49 -67.04 75.50
C THR A 914 48.41 -67.85 74.58
N ASP A 915 48.97 -67.22 73.53
CA ASP A 915 49.91 -67.90 72.63
C ASP A 915 51.28 -68.06 73.30
N ALA A 916 51.67 -67.05 74.08
CA ALA A 916 52.91 -67.08 74.84
C ALA A 916 52.87 -68.15 75.95
N GLU A 917 51.80 -68.20 76.72
CA GLU A 917 51.57 -69.23 77.75
C GLU A 917 51.59 -70.64 77.13
N TRP A 918 50.94 -70.83 75.98
CA TRP A 918 50.96 -72.09 75.25
C TRP A 918 52.37 -72.49 74.79
N ALA A 919 53.13 -71.56 74.23
CA ALA A 919 54.47 -71.84 73.73
C ALA A 919 55.47 -72.14 74.85
N VAL A 920 55.39 -71.41 75.98
CA VAL A 920 56.14 -71.72 77.20
C VAL A 920 55.84 -73.14 77.68
N LEU A 921 54.56 -73.54 77.68
CA LEU A 921 54.16 -74.89 78.08
C LEU A 921 54.75 -75.98 77.16
N GLN A 922 54.83 -75.74 75.84
CA GLN A 922 55.48 -76.69 74.93
C GLN A 922 57.02 -76.70 75.09
N LEU A 923 57.65 -75.54 75.33
CA LEU A 923 59.08 -75.45 75.65
C LEU A 923 59.40 -76.21 76.95
N THR A 924 58.56 -76.09 77.97
CA THR A 924 58.65 -76.90 79.20
C THR A 924 58.54 -78.38 78.92
N LYS A 925 57.56 -78.82 78.11
CA LYS A 925 57.43 -80.24 77.74
C LYS A 925 58.67 -80.76 77.00
N LYS A 926 59.26 -79.96 76.10
CA LYS A 926 60.49 -80.31 75.39
C LYS A 926 61.70 -80.40 76.32
N ALA A 927 61.87 -79.43 77.21
CA ALA A 927 62.92 -79.47 78.23
C ALA A 927 62.77 -80.67 79.19
N LEU A 928 61.54 -80.99 79.63
CA LEU A 928 61.25 -82.19 80.43
C LEU A 928 61.49 -83.50 79.66
N ALA A 929 61.33 -83.49 78.34
CA ALA A 929 61.67 -84.61 77.47
C ALA A 929 63.19 -84.76 77.22
N GLY A 930 64.02 -83.89 77.82
CA GLY A 930 65.47 -83.95 77.75
C GLY A 930 66.11 -83.11 76.64
N GLU A 931 65.34 -82.25 75.97
CA GLU A 931 65.86 -81.32 74.96
C GLU A 931 66.47 -80.10 75.66
N GLU A 932 67.78 -79.86 75.52
CA GLU A 932 68.41 -78.63 76.03
C GLU A 932 67.99 -77.43 75.17
N ILE A 933 67.28 -76.47 75.78
CA ILE A 933 66.77 -75.29 75.09
C ILE A 933 67.53 -74.06 75.58
N GLU A 934 68.40 -73.52 74.73
CA GLU A 934 69.19 -72.34 75.04
C GLU A 934 68.30 -71.14 75.40
N GLY A 935 68.53 -70.57 76.59
CA GLY A 935 67.80 -69.42 77.13
C GLY A 935 66.46 -69.74 77.78
N PHE A 936 66.16 -71.01 78.06
CA PHE A 936 64.95 -71.46 78.75
C PHE A 936 65.32 -72.45 79.86
N SER A 937 65.16 -72.05 81.13
CA SER A 937 65.39 -72.91 82.31
C SER A 937 64.09 -73.25 83.01
N LEU A 938 63.98 -74.50 83.48
CA LEU A 938 62.92 -74.94 84.39
C LEU A 938 63.44 -74.78 85.82
N ASP A 939 63.13 -73.64 86.44
CA ASP A 939 63.37 -73.43 87.87
C ASP A 939 62.27 -74.07 88.73
#